data_AF-A0A8T8HYX5-F1
#
_entry.id   AF-A0A8T8HYX5-F1
#
_cell.length_a   1.000
_cell.length_b   1.000
_cell.length_c   1.000
_cell.angle_alpha   90.00
_cell.angle_beta   90.00
_cell.angle_gamma   90.00
#
_symmetry.space_group_name_H-M   'P 1'
#
loop_
_entity.id
_entity.type
_entity.pdbx_description
1 polymer ?
#
loop_
_entity_poly.entity_id
_entity_poly.type
_entity_poly.pdbx_seq_one_letter_code
_entity_poly.pdbx_strand_id
1 'polypeptide(L)'
;MAPQDLSRRDLMTRTGRVAAALGVAGASGAGLAGAAHARAEAEAEAGATGRARLREGTNISVALSPDGKWLATDLVAAIWVLPAQGGTARRLTGELQDATLPSWSPDGRSIAFQSYRDGNFHLYVIDAGGGEPRRLTAGPFDHREPAFSPDGRTLALTSDRGGSYGVWLLDVASGAVTALAGGPGEAAAPRWSRDGRRVVFAVDESAVDVVTVATGERVRVATAPAGSRLHGAAFGPDDRTPGYTLVRGARADLVLGDRPLTSGEDVFGFAATWTGGAVLYTADGRIRRREADGATRDVPFEAVVPVGGRVPPREGRDLTAAGDNPVRGIAGPVVSRDGSRIAFRALNDLHLVPVAGGRPRRLTDGGWFDSDPDFSPDGRSIVYSSDRTGVPALRLRDLVTGEDRAPAPAPGAQTRPRFSPDGARVAYVDQDGAVWVLEVATGGRRQVTPALFTPGRPTWSADGAVLALAAVKPFSRRFREGTSQVLTVDLAGGGLRYTEPMPFRSIATRGDDGPVWSPDGRHLVFVVESTAWVVAVDAAGRFLGDPRRVTDEVTDSPTWCGPDSLVYLSSGRLRRVPLAGGPARTVRLDFTWRRPRPPRRAIVHAGAVWDGESDRLRHDVDVVVEDGQVQEVRGHRASAGDRVVDARDLVAIPGLIDMHNHWHLRGRQWGARQGRAWLAYGVTTTRSPGDPAYQMVETREALAAGTLVGPRYLATGEAIDGSRVYYDFMRPTLSREQLDLEVQRALELDYDLVKTYVRLPVELQRATAAAAHRAGLRLTSHYLYPAADLGMDGMEHVGATNRLGYSHTISRTGRAYQDVVELFAKSGMSVTPTLFHARVLYAEDRSLVEDERTRVLFPPWEHRRYVEEADAAGTPASPWSREVLAGWVDMALRVHRAGGLVVCGTDAPLDHVATSTHQNLRAMVAFGFTPLEALTTATRNAAEWLGMAGRLGAVRPGAHADLALVAGDPLADVRAAAAVRLVMVGGVPHRVEDLLAPYRAEPVAAAAAPLPPAPSAARDHGHWWHEPEWSAHVCCGEF
;
A
#
# COMPACT_ATOMS: atom_id res chain seq x y z
N MET A 1 -23.94 -18.54 28.56
CA MET A 1 -24.41 -19.78 29.21
C MET A 1 -23.18 -20.51 29.73
N ALA A 2 -23.17 -20.95 30.99
CA ALA A 2 -21.97 -21.36 31.73
C ALA A 2 -21.24 -22.61 31.15
N PRO A 3 -19.92 -22.76 31.36
CA PRO A 3 -19.10 -23.83 30.78
C PRO A 3 -18.81 -24.96 31.78
N GLN A 4 -18.90 -26.23 31.34
CA GLN A 4 -18.25 -27.37 32.00
C GLN A 4 -17.77 -28.44 31.00
N ASP A 5 -16.62 -29.01 31.34
CA ASP A 5 -16.04 -30.32 31.01
C ASP A 5 -15.17 -30.52 29.76
N LEU A 6 -13.85 -30.38 29.98
CA LEU A 6 -12.81 -31.14 29.28
C LEU A 6 -12.07 -32.04 30.27
N SER A 7 -11.91 -33.31 29.89
CA SER A 7 -11.54 -34.43 30.78
C SER A 7 -10.03 -34.56 31.06
N ARG A 8 -9.73 -35.15 32.23
CA ARG A 8 -8.43 -35.37 32.89
C ARG A 8 -7.37 -36.24 32.16
N ARG A 9 -7.45 -36.46 30.84
CA ARG A 9 -6.54 -37.40 30.14
C ARG A 9 -5.35 -36.76 29.40
N ASP A 10 -5.29 -35.45 29.27
CA ASP A 10 -4.21 -34.75 28.55
C ASP A 10 -3.13 -34.11 29.47
N LEU A 11 -3.21 -34.32 30.79
CA LEU A 11 -2.34 -33.63 31.76
C LEU A 11 -1.18 -34.47 32.33
N MET A 12 -0.84 -35.64 31.76
CA MET A 12 0.16 -36.56 32.36
C MET A 12 1.19 -37.18 31.40
N THR A 13 1.57 -36.51 30.30
CA THR A 13 2.70 -36.98 29.45
C THR A 13 3.84 -35.98 29.28
N ARG A 14 3.95 -34.98 30.17
CA ARG A 14 5.15 -34.13 30.27
C ARG A 14 5.63 -34.06 31.70
N THR A 15 6.57 -34.92 32.07
CA THR A 15 7.78 -34.61 32.87
C THR A 15 8.49 -35.91 33.28
N GLY A 16 9.77 -36.03 32.92
CA GLY A 16 10.63 -37.12 33.39
C GLY A 16 12.10 -36.77 33.15
N ARG A 17 12.78 -36.31 34.20
CA ARG A 17 14.20 -35.95 34.22
C ARG A 17 15.10 -37.19 34.38
N VAL A 18 16.25 -37.12 33.69
CA VAL A 18 17.60 -37.63 33.99
C VAL A 18 17.79 -38.62 35.16
N ALA A 19 18.41 -39.77 34.86
CA ALA A 19 19.35 -40.45 35.74
C ALA A 19 20.48 -41.10 34.91
N ALA A 20 21.71 -40.99 35.39
CA ALA A 20 22.94 -41.45 34.76
C ALA A 20 23.22 -42.95 34.97
N ALA A 21 23.87 -43.58 34.00
CA ALA A 21 24.73 -44.74 34.23
C ALA A 21 25.83 -44.81 33.16
N LEU A 22 27.08 -44.82 33.61
CA LEU A 22 28.30 -45.08 32.84
C LEU A 22 28.41 -46.56 32.47
N GLY A 23 28.91 -46.85 31.27
CA GLY A 23 29.32 -48.20 30.86
C GLY A 23 29.88 -48.21 29.43
N VAL A 24 31.22 -48.27 29.32
CA VAL A 24 32.03 -48.26 28.09
C VAL A 24 31.91 -49.59 27.33
N ALA A 25 31.76 -49.54 25.99
CA ALA A 25 32.61 -50.24 24.99
C ALA A 25 31.97 -50.31 23.59
N GLY A 26 32.78 -50.08 22.55
CA GLY A 26 32.62 -50.77 21.25
C GLY A 26 32.21 -49.90 20.05
N ALA A 27 33.19 -49.25 19.42
CA ALA A 27 33.06 -48.61 18.12
C ALA A 27 32.84 -49.63 16.98
N SER A 28 31.81 -49.43 16.14
CA SER A 28 31.75 -49.82 14.69
C SER A 28 30.34 -49.65 14.07
N GLY A 29 29.65 -48.52 14.30
CA GLY A 29 28.32 -48.25 13.71
C GLY A 29 28.21 -47.02 12.79
N ALA A 30 29.26 -46.21 12.67
CA ALA A 30 29.17 -44.86 12.10
C ALA A 30 28.96 -44.81 10.57
N GLY A 31 29.30 -45.87 9.84
CA GLY A 31 29.23 -45.88 8.36
C GLY A 31 27.84 -46.10 7.77
N LEU A 32 26.98 -46.88 8.43
CA LEU A 32 25.67 -47.27 7.89
C LEU A 32 24.56 -46.27 8.26
N ALA A 33 24.67 -45.61 9.41
CA ALA A 33 23.75 -44.54 9.82
C ALA A 33 23.93 -43.26 8.97
N GLY A 34 25.17 -42.92 8.60
CA GLY A 34 25.46 -41.75 7.75
C GLY A 34 24.97 -41.93 6.30
N ALA A 35 25.09 -43.13 5.75
CA ALA A 35 24.58 -43.44 4.40
C ALA A 35 23.05 -43.52 4.35
N ALA A 36 22.41 -44.01 5.41
CA ALA A 36 20.95 -44.01 5.52
C ALA A 36 20.38 -42.59 5.77
N HIS A 37 21.10 -41.74 6.51
CA HIS A 37 20.72 -40.32 6.70
C HIS A 37 20.92 -39.51 5.42
N ALA A 38 22.04 -39.68 4.72
CA ALA A 38 22.28 -39.03 3.43
C ALA A 38 21.33 -39.51 2.34
N ARG A 39 20.90 -40.78 2.37
CA ARG A 39 19.88 -41.31 1.46
C ARG A 39 18.46 -40.86 1.83
N ALA A 40 18.16 -40.71 3.12
CA ALA A 40 16.89 -40.10 3.58
C ALA A 40 16.85 -38.58 3.31
N GLU A 41 17.97 -37.87 3.36
CA GLU A 41 18.11 -36.47 2.93
C GLU A 41 18.01 -36.36 1.40
N ALA A 42 18.59 -37.28 0.64
CA ALA A 42 18.46 -37.32 -0.82
C ALA A 42 17.06 -37.73 -1.29
N GLU A 43 16.38 -38.65 -0.59
CA GLU A 43 14.99 -39.05 -0.84
C GLU A 43 14.00 -37.97 -0.34
N ALA A 44 14.36 -37.15 0.67
CA ALA A 44 13.65 -35.94 1.04
C ALA A 44 13.90 -34.77 0.06
N GLU A 45 15.11 -34.63 -0.49
CA GLU A 45 15.46 -33.65 -1.54
C GLU A 45 14.78 -33.96 -2.87
N ALA A 46 14.61 -35.24 -3.22
CA ALA A 46 13.90 -35.67 -4.42
C ALA A 46 12.37 -35.46 -4.33
N GLY A 47 11.84 -35.14 -3.15
CA GLY A 47 10.42 -34.87 -2.88
C GLY A 47 10.10 -33.47 -2.33
N ALA A 48 11.06 -32.54 -2.25
CA ALA A 48 10.92 -31.29 -1.49
C ALA A 48 10.10 -30.20 -2.22
N THR A 49 8.78 -30.36 -2.30
CA THR A 49 7.87 -29.21 -2.38
C THR A 49 7.99 -28.41 -1.08
N GLY A 50 8.39 -27.13 -1.13
CA GLY A 50 8.35 -26.23 0.05
C GLY A 50 9.69 -25.74 0.62
N ARG A 51 10.81 -25.85 -0.10
CA ARG A 51 12.09 -25.20 0.28
C ARG A 51 12.74 -24.50 -0.92
N ALA A 52 13.38 -23.36 -0.67
CA ALA A 52 14.19 -22.62 -1.63
C ALA A 52 15.67 -22.62 -1.20
N ARG A 53 16.58 -22.80 -2.16
CA ARG A 53 18.03 -22.79 -1.92
C ARG A 53 18.60 -21.48 -2.44
N LEU A 54 19.19 -20.69 -1.55
CA LEU A 54 19.65 -19.34 -1.82
C LEU A 54 21.18 -19.31 -1.79
N ARG A 55 21.78 -18.82 -2.87
CA ARG A 55 23.24 -18.65 -3.03
C ARG A 55 23.65 -17.22 -3.37
N GLU A 56 22.67 -16.41 -3.72
CA GLU A 56 22.78 -14.96 -3.75
C GLU A 56 21.69 -14.38 -2.83
N GLY A 57 21.86 -13.13 -2.39
CA GLY A 57 20.92 -12.46 -1.50
C GLY A 57 20.78 -10.98 -1.82
N THR A 58 19.56 -10.49 -1.94
CA THR A 58 19.26 -9.09 -2.26
C THR A 58 19.25 -8.22 -0.99
N ASN A 59 20.09 -7.18 -0.95
CA ASN A 59 20.32 -6.31 0.20
C ASN A 59 20.58 -7.09 1.51
N ILE A 60 21.55 -7.99 1.48
CA ILE A 60 22.05 -8.68 2.67
C ILE A 60 23.17 -7.87 3.35
N SER A 61 23.18 -7.82 4.67
CA SER A 61 24.26 -7.25 5.46
C SER A 61 25.24 -8.33 5.94
N VAL A 62 26.46 -7.95 6.33
CA VAL A 62 27.46 -8.89 6.83
C VAL A 62 28.28 -8.29 7.98
N ALA A 63 28.55 -9.11 9.00
CA ALA A 63 29.40 -8.80 10.13
C ALA A 63 30.39 -9.95 10.39
N LEU A 64 31.65 -9.62 10.63
CA LEU A 64 32.71 -10.58 10.91
C LEU A 64 32.92 -10.73 12.43
N SER A 65 33.11 -11.96 12.90
CA SER A 65 33.47 -12.23 14.29
C SER A 65 34.83 -11.62 14.65
N PRO A 66 35.06 -11.24 15.92
CA PRO A 66 36.33 -10.64 16.34
C PRO A 66 37.57 -11.51 16.06
N ASP A 67 37.41 -12.84 16.07
CA ASP A 67 38.48 -13.80 15.75
C ASP A 67 38.66 -14.07 14.25
N GLY A 68 37.83 -13.46 13.40
CA GLY A 68 37.88 -13.58 11.95
C GLY A 68 37.44 -14.92 11.37
N LYS A 69 36.86 -15.82 12.18
CA LYS A 69 36.50 -17.19 11.76
C LYS A 69 35.07 -17.34 11.26
N TRP A 70 34.16 -16.48 11.72
CA TRP A 70 32.73 -16.60 11.47
C TRP A 70 32.16 -15.32 10.90
N LEU A 71 31.18 -15.46 10.01
CA LEU A 71 30.34 -14.39 9.52
C LEU A 71 28.97 -14.51 10.13
N ALA A 72 28.36 -13.38 10.44
CA ALA A 72 26.92 -13.24 10.65
C ALA A 72 26.35 -12.42 9.49
N THR A 73 25.23 -12.85 8.92
CA THR A 73 24.54 -12.15 7.82
C THR A 73 23.04 -12.18 8.06
N ASP A 74 22.34 -11.15 7.60
CA ASP A 74 20.89 -11.25 7.44
C ASP A 74 20.57 -11.74 6.03
N LEU A 75 19.61 -12.66 5.93
CA LEU A 75 19.10 -13.15 4.66
C LEU A 75 17.63 -13.52 4.87
N VAL A 76 16.77 -12.93 4.06
CA VAL A 76 15.30 -13.07 4.12
C VAL A 76 14.74 -12.93 5.54
N ALA A 77 15.11 -11.82 6.20
CA ALA A 77 14.64 -11.45 7.54
C ALA A 77 14.97 -12.46 8.67
N ALA A 78 16.10 -13.15 8.55
CA ALA A 78 16.68 -13.97 9.61
C ALA A 78 18.20 -13.79 9.73
N ILE A 79 18.73 -14.02 10.92
CA ILE A 79 20.18 -14.03 11.19
C ILE A 79 20.75 -15.42 10.93
N TRP A 80 21.83 -15.46 10.17
CA TRP A 80 22.57 -16.66 9.80
C TRP A 80 24.04 -16.53 10.20
N VAL A 81 24.67 -17.66 10.51
CA VAL A 81 26.11 -17.75 10.76
C VAL A 81 26.76 -18.79 9.85
N LEU A 82 27.92 -18.47 9.31
CA LEU A 82 28.70 -19.32 8.40
C LEU A 82 30.21 -19.10 8.59
N PRO A 83 31.08 -20.05 8.18
CA PRO A 83 32.53 -19.84 8.21
C PRO A 83 32.95 -18.65 7.34
N ALA A 84 33.99 -17.93 7.75
CA ALA A 84 34.50 -16.75 7.01
C ALA A 84 35.09 -17.07 5.64
N GLN A 85 35.36 -18.34 5.35
CA GLN A 85 35.79 -18.82 4.03
C GLN A 85 34.61 -19.30 3.16
N GLY A 86 33.38 -19.26 3.69
CA GLY A 86 32.16 -19.68 3.00
C GLY A 86 31.70 -21.08 3.36
N GLY A 87 30.54 -21.46 2.82
CA GLY A 87 29.89 -22.76 3.04
C GLY A 87 28.41 -22.64 3.42
N THR A 88 27.87 -23.70 4.00
CA THR A 88 26.47 -23.75 4.43
C THR A 88 26.22 -22.83 5.62
N ALA A 89 25.21 -21.97 5.49
CA ALA A 89 24.79 -21.06 6.53
C ALA A 89 23.86 -21.75 7.53
N ARG A 90 24.13 -21.55 8.82
CA ARG A 90 23.30 -22.03 9.92
C ARG A 90 22.43 -20.90 10.43
N ARG A 91 21.12 -21.12 10.46
CA ARG A 91 20.16 -20.13 10.95
C ARG A 91 20.18 -20.01 12.47
N LEU A 92 20.04 -18.79 13.00
CA LEU A 92 19.96 -18.51 14.43
C LEU A 92 18.58 -18.05 14.90
N THR A 93 17.83 -17.30 14.08
CA THR A 93 16.52 -16.73 14.45
C THR A 93 15.39 -17.42 13.69
N GLY A 94 14.18 -17.45 14.28
CA GLY A 94 12.98 -18.04 13.66
C GLY A 94 12.35 -17.19 12.54
N GLU A 95 11.46 -17.78 11.73
CA GLU A 95 10.77 -17.15 10.57
C GLU A 95 9.92 -15.94 10.90
N LEU A 96 9.38 -15.88 12.12
CA LEU A 96 8.45 -14.82 12.50
C LEU A 96 9.15 -13.61 13.13
N GLN A 97 10.47 -13.65 13.27
CA GLN A 97 11.19 -12.68 14.08
C GLN A 97 11.62 -11.42 13.30
N ASP A 98 11.58 -11.43 11.97
CA ASP A 98 11.89 -10.27 11.13
C ASP A 98 13.26 -9.63 11.52
N ALA A 99 14.28 -10.48 11.63
CA ALA A 99 15.55 -10.17 12.28
C ALA A 99 16.62 -9.76 11.26
N THR A 100 17.25 -8.60 11.48
CA THR A 100 18.23 -8.01 10.54
C THR A 100 19.37 -7.28 11.25
N LEU A 101 20.41 -6.92 10.49
CA LEU A 101 21.56 -6.12 10.90
C LEU A 101 22.32 -6.70 12.11
N PRO A 102 22.96 -7.87 11.96
CA PRO A 102 23.72 -8.49 13.05
C PRO A 102 24.98 -7.69 13.42
N SER A 103 25.30 -7.66 14.71
CA SER A 103 26.51 -7.08 15.28
C SER A 103 27.11 -8.03 16.31
N TRP A 104 28.35 -8.46 16.10
CA TRP A 104 29.06 -9.35 17.03
C TRP A 104 29.44 -8.63 18.32
N SER A 105 29.29 -9.32 19.46
CA SER A 105 29.94 -8.89 20.69
C SER A 105 31.47 -9.00 20.56
N PRO A 106 32.25 -8.15 21.25
CA PRO A 106 33.71 -8.16 21.13
C PRO A 106 34.38 -9.47 21.60
N ASP A 107 33.70 -10.26 22.43
CA ASP A 107 34.13 -11.58 22.86
C ASP A 107 33.75 -12.72 21.89
N GLY A 108 33.01 -12.40 20.82
CA GLY A 108 32.54 -13.36 19.81
C GLY A 108 31.48 -14.35 20.29
N ARG A 109 30.92 -14.18 21.49
CA ARG A 109 29.95 -15.12 22.07
C ARG A 109 28.51 -14.83 21.70
N SER A 110 28.18 -13.58 21.39
CA SER A 110 26.82 -13.12 21.18
C SER A 110 26.71 -12.25 19.93
N ILE A 111 25.50 -12.17 19.39
CA ILE A 111 25.14 -11.32 18.25
C ILE A 111 23.94 -10.47 18.66
N ALA A 112 24.09 -9.15 18.58
CA ALA A 112 22.98 -8.21 18.68
C ALA A 112 22.36 -7.99 17.30
N PHE A 113 21.05 -7.76 17.25
CA PHE A 113 20.31 -7.52 16.01
C PHE A 113 19.04 -6.73 16.29
N GLN A 114 18.45 -6.14 15.25
CA GLN A 114 17.11 -5.53 15.34
C GLN A 114 16.04 -6.53 14.89
N SER A 115 14.85 -6.46 15.47
CA SER A 115 13.76 -7.39 15.20
C SER A 115 12.40 -6.70 15.38
N TYR A 116 11.43 -7.06 14.53
CA TYR A 116 10.10 -6.46 14.48
C TYR A 116 9.02 -7.49 14.83
N ARG A 117 8.48 -7.44 16.05
CA ARG A 117 7.55 -8.48 16.57
C ARG A 117 6.24 -7.94 17.13
N ASP A 118 6.23 -6.71 17.63
CA ASP A 118 5.08 -6.12 18.34
C ASP A 118 4.66 -4.75 17.78
N GLY A 119 5.06 -4.46 16.53
CA GLY A 119 4.70 -3.22 15.84
C GLY A 119 5.78 -2.15 15.88
N ASN A 120 6.91 -2.38 16.56
CA ASN A 120 8.09 -1.53 16.54
C ASN A 120 9.37 -2.35 16.44
N PHE A 121 10.46 -1.73 16.01
CA PHE A 121 11.78 -2.34 16.04
C PHE A 121 12.37 -2.31 17.44
N HIS A 122 12.86 -3.46 17.89
CA HIS A 122 13.57 -3.60 19.15
C HIS A 122 14.88 -4.33 18.95
N LEU A 123 15.82 -4.07 19.86
CA LEU A 123 17.12 -4.71 19.88
C LEU A 123 17.06 -6.00 20.70
N TYR A 124 17.70 -7.04 20.18
CA TYR A 124 17.82 -8.34 20.80
C TYR A 124 19.27 -8.78 20.78
N VAL A 125 19.61 -9.74 21.65
CA VAL A 125 20.88 -10.45 21.64
C VAL A 125 20.64 -11.96 21.66
N ILE A 126 21.40 -12.71 20.89
CA ILE A 126 21.38 -14.18 20.85
C ILE A 126 22.81 -14.72 20.99
N ASP A 127 22.96 -15.90 21.59
CA ASP A 127 24.23 -16.63 21.61
C ASP A 127 24.63 -17.06 20.18
N ALA A 128 25.91 -16.98 19.84
CA ALA A 128 26.40 -17.34 18.50
C ALA A 128 26.21 -18.84 18.17
N GLY A 129 26.14 -19.69 19.19
CA GLY A 129 25.74 -21.09 19.10
C GLY A 129 24.24 -21.29 18.84
N GLY A 130 23.42 -20.27 19.03
CA GLY A 130 21.95 -20.31 18.92
C GLY A 130 21.25 -20.35 20.28
N GLY A 131 19.92 -20.46 20.26
CA GLY A 131 19.07 -20.44 21.45
C GLY A 131 18.04 -19.32 21.40
N GLU A 132 17.39 -19.05 22.53
CA GLU A 132 16.34 -18.02 22.60
C GLU A 132 16.94 -16.61 22.69
N PRO A 133 16.57 -15.67 21.79
CA PRO A 133 17.00 -14.29 21.88
C PRO A 133 16.48 -13.57 23.13
N ARG A 134 17.32 -12.77 23.77
CA ARG A 134 16.96 -11.85 24.86
C ARG A 134 16.67 -10.46 24.31
N ARG A 135 15.48 -9.91 24.57
CA ARG A 135 15.10 -8.52 24.23
C ARG A 135 15.86 -7.54 25.12
N LEU A 136 16.37 -6.45 24.53
CA LEU A 136 17.13 -5.41 25.22
C LEU A 136 16.37 -4.08 25.34
N THR A 137 15.44 -3.79 24.43
CA THR A 137 14.67 -2.53 24.39
C THR A 137 13.18 -2.78 24.29
N ALA A 138 12.34 -1.88 24.81
CA ALA A 138 10.89 -1.93 24.69
C ALA A 138 10.27 -0.53 24.64
N GLY A 139 8.99 -0.44 24.27
CA GLY A 139 8.24 0.81 24.21
C GLY A 139 7.67 1.11 22.82
N PRO A 140 7.12 2.33 22.61
CA PRO A 140 6.42 2.70 21.38
C PRO A 140 7.34 3.22 20.27
N PHE A 141 8.65 3.22 20.52
CA PHE A 141 9.68 3.79 19.65
C PHE A 141 10.39 2.70 18.87
N ASP A 142 10.86 3.04 17.67
CA ASP A 142 11.74 2.17 16.92
C ASP A 142 13.18 2.30 17.48
N HIS A 143 13.83 1.17 17.73
CA HIS A 143 15.22 1.04 18.12
C HIS A 143 15.94 0.16 17.10
N ARG A 144 16.89 0.73 16.36
CA ARG A 144 17.42 0.15 15.13
C ARG A 144 18.94 0.15 15.08
N GLU A 145 19.48 -0.65 14.17
CA GLU A 145 20.88 -0.63 13.73
C GLU A 145 21.89 -0.74 14.89
N PRO A 146 21.84 -1.83 15.68
CA PRO A 146 22.69 -2.00 16.86
C PRO A 146 24.18 -2.14 16.48
N ALA A 147 25.06 -1.51 17.26
CA ALA A 147 26.50 -1.70 17.16
C ALA A 147 27.15 -1.79 18.55
N PHE A 148 27.82 -2.92 18.85
CA PHE A 148 28.54 -3.11 20.12
C PHE A 148 29.71 -2.14 20.26
N SER A 149 29.86 -1.58 21.46
CA SER A 149 31.08 -0.92 21.88
C SER A 149 32.23 -1.94 21.95
N PRO A 150 33.49 -1.52 21.74
CA PRO A 150 34.64 -2.43 21.81
C PRO A 150 34.81 -3.16 23.16
N ASP A 151 34.26 -2.61 24.25
CA ASP A 151 34.26 -3.24 25.57
C ASP A 151 33.04 -4.14 25.85
N GLY A 152 32.05 -4.17 24.95
CA GLY A 152 30.85 -4.99 25.02
C GLY A 152 29.80 -4.54 26.04
N ARG A 153 30.02 -3.42 26.75
CA ARG A 153 29.10 -2.94 27.79
C ARG A 153 27.91 -2.17 27.25
N THR A 154 28.06 -1.59 26.06
CA THR A 154 27.08 -0.66 25.48
C THR A 154 26.81 -1.00 24.02
N LEU A 155 25.60 -0.68 23.55
CA LEU A 155 25.24 -0.66 22.14
C LEU A 155 25.00 0.79 21.70
N ALA A 156 25.58 1.21 20.59
CA ALA A 156 25.09 2.36 19.86
C ALA A 156 23.89 1.91 19.02
N LEU A 157 22.88 2.77 18.90
CA LEU A 157 21.67 2.52 18.13
C LEU A 157 21.08 3.83 17.60
N THR A 158 20.12 3.72 16.69
CA THR A 158 19.24 4.83 16.31
C THR A 158 17.86 4.69 16.93
N SER A 159 17.24 5.81 17.30
CA SER A 159 15.87 5.80 17.83
C SER A 159 15.12 7.11 17.58
N ASP A 160 13.84 6.98 17.23
CA ASP A 160 12.89 8.07 16.98
C ASP A 160 12.29 8.70 18.24
N ARG A 161 12.73 8.25 19.43
CA ARG A 161 12.21 8.72 20.73
C ARG A 161 12.43 10.21 21.04
N GLY A 162 13.26 10.89 20.23
CA GLY A 162 13.50 12.34 20.30
C GLY A 162 12.64 13.17 19.33
N GLY A 163 11.72 12.56 18.57
CA GLY A 163 10.95 13.20 17.50
C GLY A 163 11.62 13.16 16.11
N SER A 164 12.79 12.55 16.02
CA SER A 164 13.58 12.20 14.83
C SER A 164 14.53 11.06 15.19
N TYR A 165 15.11 10.36 14.21
CA TYR A 165 16.13 9.35 14.49
C TYR A 165 17.44 10.00 14.94
N GLY A 166 17.70 9.99 16.25
CA GLY A 166 19.00 10.34 16.85
C GLY A 166 19.88 9.13 17.12
N VAL A 167 21.14 9.36 17.52
CA VAL A 167 22.06 8.32 18.01
C VAL A 167 21.96 8.22 19.53
N TRP A 168 21.77 7.01 20.03
CA TRP A 168 21.60 6.70 21.45
C TRP A 168 22.56 5.59 21.89
N LEU A 169 22.81 5.53 23.20
CA LEU A 169 23.59 4.48 23.85
C LEU A 169 22.68 3.65 24.74
N LEU A 170 22.73 2.34 24.57
CA LEU A 170 22.02 1.35 25.39
C LEU A 170 23.04 0.60 26.26
N ASP A 171 22.90 0.70 27.58
CA ASP A 171 23.64 -0.14 28.51
C ASP A 171 23.08 -1.58 28.48
N VAL A 172 23.92 -2.56 28.16
CA VAL A 172 23.49 -3.94 27.87
C VAL A 172 23.00 -4.68 29.12
N ALA A 173 23.51 -4.29 30.30
CA ALA A 173 23.21 -4.93 31.57
C ALA A 173 21.89 -4.41 32.18
N SER A 174 21.72 -3.08 32.21
CA SER A 174 20.58 -2.40 32.82
C SER A 174 19.41 -2.15 31.85
N GLY A 175 19.68 -2.10 30.54
CA GLY A 175 18.68 -1.70 29.54
C GLY A 175 18.47 -0.18 29.45
N ALA A 176 19.25 0.63 30.17
CA ALA A 176 19.12 2.08 30.14
C ALA A 176 19.56 2.64 28.78
N VAL A 177 18.75 3.56 28.22
CA VAL A 177 19.02 4.20 26.92
C VAL A 177 19.20 5.71 27.10
N THR A 178 20.37 6.23 26.76
CA THR A 178 20.74 7.66 26.88
C THR A 178 21.06 8.29 25.53
N ALA A 179 20.78 9.59 25.38
CA ALA A 179 21.07 10.29 24.14
C ALA A 179 22.57 10.52 23.99
N LEU A 180 23.11 10.28 22.79
CA LEU A 180 24.49 10.62 22.45
C LEU A 180 24.54 11.80 21.46
N ALA A 181 23.73 11.75 20.41
CA ALA A 181 23.59 12.84 19.46
C ALA A 181 22.12 12.94 18.99
N GLY A 182 21.44 14.02 19.39
CA GLY A 182 20.10 14.38 18.91
C GLY A 182 20.14 15.53 17.90
N GLY A 183 19.01 15.85 17.29
CA GLY A 183 18.87 16.98 16.36
C GLY A 183 17.84 16.73 15.25
N PRO A 184 17.54 17.71 14.40
CA PRO A 184 16.49 17.61 13.38
C PRO A 184 16.82 16.67 12.20
N GLY A 185 18.06 16.22 12.07
CA GLY A 185 18.46 15.27 11.02
C GLY A 185 18.21 13.82 11.39
N GLU A 186 18.14 12.96 10.39
CA GLU A 186 17.81 11.54 10.50
C GLU A 186 19.08 10.69 10.48
N ALA A 187 19.54 10.27 11.67
CA ALA A 187 20.72 9.44 11.83
C ALA A 187 20.47 7.98 11.42
N ALA A 188 21.50 7.34 10.86
CA ALA A 188 21.47 5.95 10.42
C ALA A 188 22.81 5.23 10.62
N ALA A 189 22.73 3.93 10.88
CA ALA A 189 23.82 2.96 10.90
C ALA A 189 25.06 3.39 11.73
N PRO A 190 24.92 3.65 13.04
CA PRO A 190 26.04 4.05 13.89
C PRO A 190 27.07 2.93 14.02
N ARG A 191 28.36 3.28 13.98
CA ARG A 191 29.50 2.36 14.19
C ARG A 191 30.55 2.97 15.10
N TRP A 192 31.10 2.15 15.99
CA TRP A 192 32.14 2.57 16.93
C TRP A 192 33.51 2.65 16.26
N SER A 193 34.33 3.60 16.73
CA SER A 193 35.78 3.54 16.54
C SER A 193 36.37 2.38 17.34
N ARG A 194 37.52 1.87 16.91
CA ARG A 194 38.18 0.73 17.56
C ARG A 194 38.54 1.00 19.02
N ASP A 195 38.84 2.25 19.35
CA ASP A 195 39.15 2.70 20.71
C ASP A 195 37.91 2.98 21.59
N GLY A 196 36.70 2.91 21.03
CA GLY A 196 35.44 3.14 21.73
C GLY A 196 35.18 4.60 22.10
N ARG A 197 35.95 5.56 21.59
CA ARG A 197 35.83 6.99 21.96
C ARG A 197 34.90 7.78 21.04
N ARG A 198 34.62 7.27 19.83
CA ARG A 198 33.86 7.95 18.80
C ARG A 198 32.84 7.02 18.14
N VAL A 199 31.77 7.60 17.63
CA VAL A 199 30.74 6.91 16.83
C VAL A 199 30.57 7.66 15.51
N VAL A 200 30.66 6.94 14.39
CA VAL A 200 30.37 7.45 13.03
C VAL A 200 28.98 7.01 12.59
N PHE A 201 28.24 7.86 11.88
CA PHE A 201 26.88 7.57 11.41
C PHE A 201 26.54 8.40 10.17
N ALA A 202 25.60 7.91 9.36
CA ALA A 202 25.04 8.68 8.23
C ALA A 202 23.90 9.59 8.72
N VAL A 203 23.67 10.69 8.02
CA VAL A 203 22.66 11.71 8.36
C VAL A 203 21.92 12.15 7.10
N ASP A 204 20.60 12.03 7.10
CA ASP A 204 19.69 12.45 6.01
C ASP A 204 20.06 11.85 4.64
N GLU A 205 20.83 10.75 4.64
CA GLU A 205 21.44 10.15 3.44
C GLU A 205 22.36 11.13 2.64
N SER A 206 22.63 12.32 3.19
CA SER A 206 23.41 13.37 2.50
C SER A 206 24.79 13.59 3.13
N ALA A 207 25.08 12.93 4.25
CA ALA A 207 26.28 13.20 5.02
C ALA A 207 26.70 12.05 5.94
N VAL A 208 27.95 12.12 6.38
CA VAL A 208 28.52 11.28 7.44
C VAL A 208 29.08 12.18 8.54
N ASP A 209 28.64 11.91 9.77
CA ASP A 209 29.08 12.62 10.97
C ASP A 209 29.78 11.67 11.93
N VAL A 210 30.66 12.25 12.75
CA VAL A 210 31.31 11.58 13.87
C VAL A 210 30.97 12.33 15.15
N VAL A 211 30.58 11.60 16.20
CA VAL A 211 30.39 12.15 17.55
C VAL A 211 31.41 11.57 18.52
N THR A 212 32.01 12.44 19.33
CA THR A 212 32.90 12.06 20.45
C THR A 212 32.07 11.72 21.68
N VAL A 213 32.23 10.51 22.20
CA VAL A 213 31.33 9.95 23.24
C VAL A 213 31.42 10.71 24.56
N ALA A 214 32.61 11.12 24.97
CA ALA A 214 32.82 11.79 26.25
C ALA A 214 32.30 13.24 26.28
N THR A 215 32.28 13.93 25.13
CA THR A 215 31.96 15.36 25.04
C THR A 215 30.63 15.65 24.33
N GLY A 216 30.11 14.70 23.54
CA GLY A 216 28.99 14.93 22.62
C GLY A 216 29.36 15.80 21.41
N GLU A 217 30.64 16.13 21.23
CA GLU A 217 31.09 16.95 20.10
C GLU A 217 30.85 16.21 18.78
N ARG A 218 30.13 16.87 17.86
CA ARG A 218 29.73 16.32 16.57
C ARG A 218 30.45 17.05 15.43
N VAL A 219 31.08 16.30 14.53
CA VAL A 219 31.82 16.82 13.38
C VAL A 219 31.36 16.13 12.10
N ARG A 220 31.08 16.93 11.08
CA ARG A 220 30.83 16.46 9.70
C ARG A 220 32.14 16.02 9.05
N VAL A 221 32.21 14.77 8.61
CA VAL A 221 33.43 14.19 7.99
C VAL A 221 33.28 13.86 6.51
N ALA A 222 32.05 13.72 6.00
CA ALA A 222 31.78 13.61 4.56
C ALA A 222 30.41 14.20 4.22
N THR A 223 30.29 14.79 3.03
CA THR A 223 29.01 15.27 2.47
C THR A 223 28.82 14.66 1.08
N ALA A 224 27.60 14.22 0.78
CA ALA A 224 27.26 13.64 -0.51
C ALA A 224 27.50 14.66 -1.62
N PRO A 225 28.17 14.27 -2.73
CA PRO A 225 28.13 15.05 -3.96
C PRO A 225 26.68 15.28 -4.40
N ALA A 226 26.41 16.38 -5.11
CA ALA A 226 25.07 16.67 -5.63
C ALA A 226 24.50 15.48 -6.44
N GLY A 227 23.23 15.16 -6.21
CA GLY A 227 22.55 14.03 -6.86
C GLY A 227 23.03 12.64 -6.42
N SER A 228 23.75 12.54 -5.30
CA SER A 228 24.22 11.28 -4.72
C SER A 228 23.73 11.12 -3.27
N ARG A 229 23.74 9.88 -2.77
CA ARG A 229 23.37 9.53 -1.40
C ARG A 229 24.44 8.69 -0.72
N LEU A 230 24.58 8.82 0.60
CA LEU A 230 25.54 8.10 1.43
C LEU A 230 24.82 7.13 2.36
N HIS A 231 25.28 5.88 2.40
CA HIS A 231 24.77 4.85 3.30
C HIS A 231 25.91 4.06 3.96
N GLY A 232 25.59 3.32 5.02
CA GLY A 232 26.52 2.36 5.61
C GLY A 232 27.85 2.97 6.07
N ALA A 233 27.80 4.06 6.85
CA ALA A 233 29.01 4.71 7.34
C ALA A 233 29.81 3.81 8.31
N ALA A 234 31.14 3.81 8.19
CA ALA A 234 32.06 3.09 9.06
C ALA A 234 33.41 3.81 9.15
N PHE A 235 34.19 3.54 10.20
CA PHE A 235 35.59 3.97 10.22
C PHE A 235 36.44 3.08 9.33
N GLY A 236 37.35 3.69 8.56
CA GLY A 236 38.34 3.03 7.75
C GLY A 236 39.42 2.31 8.56
N PRO A 237 40.42 1.71 7.89
CA PRO A 237 41.44 0.90 8.53
C PRO A 237 42.36 1.69 9.48
N ASP A 238 42.45 3.01 9.30
CA ASP A 238 43.19 3.97 10.14
C ASP A 238 42.38 4.48 11.35
N ASP A 239 41.13 4.02 11.51
CA ASP A 239 40.17 4.46 12.52
C ASP A 239 39.86 5.97 12.45
N ARG A 240 40.10 6.63 11.31
CA ARG A 240 39.89 8.08 11.13
C ARG A 240 39.16 8.42 9.85
N THR A 241 39.59 7.85 8.73
CA THR A 241 39.02 8.12 7.41
C THR A 241 37.63 7.48 7.31
N PRO A 242 36.57 8.22 6.91
CA PRO A 242 35.23 7.65 6.81
C PRO A 242 35.12 6.72 5.59
N GLY A 243 34.57 5.53 5.77
CA GLY A 243 34.11 4.66 4.70
C GLY A 243 32.59 4.67 4.59
N TYR A 244 32.04 4.61 3.39
CA TYR A 244 30.60 4.63 3.15
C TYR A 244 30.27 4.08 1.74
N THR A 245 29.02 3.70 1.53
CA THR A 245 28.48 3.40 0.19
C THR A 245 27.95 4.69 -0.42
N LEU A 246 28.45 5.04 -1.59
CA LEU A 246 27.99 6.18 -2.39
C LEU A 246 27.08 5.68 -3.50
N VAL A 247 25.80 6.05 -3.45
CA VAL A 247 24.84 5.76 -4.52
C VAL A 247 24.70 6.99 -5.39
N ARG A 248 24.90 6.84 -6.70
CA ARG A 248 24.76 7.91 -7.69
C ARG A 248 24.18 7.34 -8.97
N GLY A 249 22.93 7.72 -9.29
CA GLY A 249 22.20 7.06 -10.35
C GLY A 249 22.09 5.56 -10.06
N ALA A 250 22.24 4.69 -11.08
CA ALA A 250 22.11 3.24 -10.88
C ALA A 250 23.47 2.58 -10.58
N ARG A 251 24.34 3.32 -9.89
CA ARG A 251 25.66 2.86 -9.43
C ARG A 251 25.73 3.00 -7.92
N ALA A 252 26.32 2.00 -7.28
CA ALA A 252 26.56 2.00 -5.85
C ALA A 252 27.99 1.53 -5.59
N ASP A 253 28.85 2.45 -5.16
CA ASP A 253 30.28 2.19 -4.96
C ASP A 253 30.65 2.28 -3.47
N LEU A 254 31.54 1.41 -3.01
CA LEU A 254 32.19 1.53 -1.70
C LEU A 254 33.30 2.59 -1.80
N VAL A 255 33.26 3.58 -0.92
CA VAL A 255 34.20 4.70 -0.89
C VAL A 255 34.93 4.74 0.46
N LEU A 256 36.20 5.11 0.45
CA LEU A 256 37.00 5.43 1.63
C LEU A 256 37.58 6.84 1.49
N GLY A 257 37.12 7.76 2.33
CA GLY A 257 37.41 9.19 2.20
C GLY A 257 36.73 9.75 0.96
N ASP A 258 37.53 10.10 -0.03
CA ASP A 258 37.13 10.54 -1.38
C ASP A 258 37.45 9.51 -2.47
N ARG A 259 38.04 8.37 -2.10
CA ARG A 259 38.55 7.35 -3.02
C ARG A 259 37.55 6.19 -3.18
N PRO A 260 36.98 5.96 -4.38
CA PRO A 260 36.22 4.75 -4.68
C PRO A 260 37.13 3.52 -4.60
N LEU A 261 36.66 2.47 -3.93
CA LEU A 261 37.33 1.19 -3.81
C LEU A 261 36.78 0.15 -4.80
N THR A 262 35.53 0.33 -5.18
CA THR A 262 34.81 -0.48 -6.18
C THR A 262 34.43 0.40 -7.36
N SER A 263 34.15 -0.22 -8.49
CA SER A 263 33.55 0.43 -9.64
C SER A 263 32.69 -0.57 -10.41
N GLY A 264 31.44 -0.21 -10.69
CA GLY A 264 30.53 -1.02 -11.51
C GLY A 264 29.86 -2.19 -10.77
N GLU A 265 30.09 -2.32 -9.47
CA GLU A 265 29.35 -3.23 -8.59
C GLU A 265 28.03 -2.57 -8.13
N ASP A 266 27.08 -3.37 -7.69
CA ASP A 266 25.90 -2.92 -6.94
C ASP A 266 26.14 -3.16 -5.44
N VAL A 267 26.95 -2.29 -4.83
CA VAL A 267 27.28 -2.38 -3.40
C VAL A 267 26.04 -2.06 -2.56
N PHE A 268 25.67 -2.98 -1.67
CA PHE A 268 24.54 -2.77 -0.77
C PHE A 268 24.90 -1.74 0.30
N GLY A 269 23.94 -0.87 0.64
CA GLY A 269 24.12 0.31 1.51
C GLY A 269 24.37 0.02 3.01
N PHE A 270 25.08 -1.06 3.33
CA PHE A 270 25.43 -1.45 4.70
C PHE A 270 26.89 -1.12 5.02
N ALA A 271 27.18 -0.95 6.30
CA ALA A 271 28.50 -0.56 6.75
C ALA A 271 29.53 -1.69 6.59
N ALA A 272 30.53 -1.45 5.75
CA ALA A 272 31.62 -2.37 5.48
C ALA A 272 32.45 -2.69 6.74
N THR A 273 33.03 -3.89 6.78
CA THR A 273 33.81 -4.37 7.93
C THR A 273 35.29 -4.49 7.58
N TRP A 274 36.13 -3.74 8.28
CA TRP A 274 37.57 -3.67 8.02
C TRP A 274 38.38 -4.64 8.90
N THR A 275 39.29 -5.38 8.28
CA THR A 275 40.25 -6.27 8.96
C THR A 275 41.67 -6.00 8.50
N GLY A 276 42.44 -5.26 9.30
CA GLY A 276 43.70 -4.70 8.83
C GLY A 276 43.45 -3.81 7.61
N GLY A 277 44.13 -4.08 6.49
CA GLY A 277 43.92 -3.38 5.21
C GLY A 277 42.85 -4.01 4.29
N ALA A 278 42.28 -5.16 4.66
CA ALA A 278 41.21 -5.81 3.90
C ALA A 278 39.82 -5.32 4.33
N VAL A 279 38.85 -5.40 3.42
CA VAL A 279 37.46 -5.01 3.66
C VAL A 279 36.49 -6.10 3.23
N LEU A 280 35.51 -6.37 4.09
CA LEU A 280 34.38 -7.24 3.83
C LEU A 280 33.12 -6.39 3.61
N TYR A 281 32.40 -6.67 2.54
CA TYR A 281 31.19 -5.94 2.14
C TYR A 281 30.26 -6.85 1.34
N THR A 282 29.06 -6.37 1.00
CA THR A 282 28.08 -7.11 0.20
C THR A 282 27.74 -6.34 -1.07
N ALA A 283 27.74 -7.05 -2.20
CA ALA A 283 27.47 -6.47 -3.52
C ALA A 283 27.09 -7.56 -4.53
N ASP A 284 26.28 -7.21 -5.52
CA ASP A 284 25.86 -8.11 -6.61
C ASP A 284 25.31 -9.46 -6.13
N GLY A 285 24.54 -9.45 -5.05
CA GLY A 285 23.95 -10.64 -4.46
C GLY A 285 24.93 -11.46 -3.61
N ARG A 286 26.18 -11.02 -3.44
CA ARG A 286 27.27 -11.82 -2.84
C ARG A 286 27.87 -11.15 -1.61
N ILE A 287 28.51 -11.97 -0.76
CA ILE A 287 29.45 -11.49 0.25
C ILE A 287 30.83 -11.44 -0.40
N ARG A 288 31.49 -10.28 -0.34
CA ARG A 288 32.78 -10.03 -1.01
C ARG A 288 33.84 -9.62 -0.01
N ARG A 289 35.06 -10.12 -0.22
CA ARG A 289 36.26 -9.68 0.49
C ARG A 289 37.24 -9.08 -0.50
N ARG A 290 37.64 -7.84 -0.24
CA ARG A 290 38.65 -7.10 -0.99
C ARG A 290 39.90 -6.94 -0.14
N GLU A 291 41.02 -7.45 -0.63
CA GLU A 291 42.32 -7.33 0.03
C GLU A 291 42.95 -5.95 -0.22
N ALA A 292 44.00 -5.61 0.53
CA ALA A 292 44.64 -4.30 0.48
C ALA A 292 45.27 -3.96 -0.89
N ASP A 293 45.67 -4.98 -1.65
CA ASP A 293 46.19 -4.87 -3.02
C ASP A 293 45.09 -4.65 -4.07
N GLY A 294 43.82 -4.72 -3.67
CA GLY A 294 42.68 -4.61 -4.56
C GLY A 294 42.27 -5.91 -5.24
N ALA A 295 42.73 -7.08 -4.80
CA ALA A 295 42.14 -8.35 -5.20
C ALA A 295 40.78 -8.53 -4.50
N THR A 296 39.72 -8.84 -5.26
CA THR A 296 38.38 -9.14 -4.71
C THR A 296 38.07 -10.63 -4.92
N ARG A 297 37.51 -11.28 -3.89
CA ARG A 297 36.93 -12.63 -4.00
C ARG A 297 35.56 -12.70 -3.34
N ASP A 298 34.74 -13.61 -3.85
CA ASP A 298 33.46 -13.95 -3.25
C ASP A 298 33.64 -14.95 -2.11
N VAL A 299 32.88 -14.78 -1.04
CA VAL A 299 32.71 -15.75 0.03
C VAL A 299 31.43 -16.52 -0.26
N PRO A 300 31.51 -17.76 -0.76
CA PRO A 300 30.31 -18.50 -1.17
C PRO A 300 29.46 -18.83 0.05
N PHE A 301 28.15 -18.72 -0.07
CA PHE A 301 27.23 -19.20 0.94
C PHE A 301 26.09 -20.01 0.33
N GLU A 302 25.48 -20.84 1.16
CA GLU A 302 24.23 -21.49 0.83
C GLU A 302 23.30 -21.47 2.04
N ALA A 303 22.08 -20.99 1.86
CA ALA A 303 21.02 -21.06 2.84
C ALA A 303 19.81 -21.80 2.26
N VAL A 304 19.12 -22.57 3.08
CA VAL A 304 17.89 -23.26 2.68
C VAL A 304 16.75 -22.75 3.54
N VAL A 305 15.77 -22.10 2.91
CA VAL A 305 14.64 -21.48 3.58
C VAL A 305 13.34 -22.18 3.21
N PRO A 306 12.35 -22.23 4.11
CA PRO A 306 11.03 -22.72 3.74
C PRO A 306 10.36 -21.74 2.76
N VAL A 307 9.49 -22.30 1.93
CA VAL A 307 8.52 -21.55 1.15
C VAL A 307 7.17 -22.26 1.28
N GLY A 308 6.11 -21.48 1.38
CA GLY A 308 4.74 -21.99 1.38
C GLY A 308 4.49 -22.81 0.11
N GLY A 309 3.70 -23.87 0.27
CA GLY A 309 3.26 -24.67 -0.87
C GLY A 309 2.34 -23.86 -1.79
N ARG A 310 2.33 -24.22 -3.08
CA ARG A 310 1.44 -23.59 -4.06
C ARG A 310 -0.03 -23.76 -3.63
N VAL A 311 -0.69 -22.64 -3.35
CA VAL A 311 -2.12 -22.64 -2.98
C VAL A 311 -2.94 -23.06 -4.22
N PRO A 312 -3.86 -24.03 -4.11
CA PRO A 312 -4.71 -24.41 -5.23
C PRO A 312 -5.49 -23.22 -5.77
N PRO A 313 -5.75 -23.15 -7.09
CA PRO A 313 -6.61 -22.11 -7.66
C PRO A 313 -7.96 -22.12 -6.95
N ARG A 314 -8.37 -20.95 -6.46
CA ARG A 314 -9.71 -20.76 -5.90
C ARG A 314 -10.61 -20.15 -6.95
N GLU A 315 -11.88 -20.54 -6.92
CA GLU A 315 -12.88 -20.00 -7.82
C GLU A 315 -13.07 -18.51 -7.53
N GLY A 316 -12.96 -17.68 -8.56
CA GLY A 316 -13.23 -16.25 -8.45
C GLY A 316 -14.72 -15.96 -8.25
N ARG A 317 -15.03 -14.70 -7.92
CA ARG A 317 -16.41 -14.20 -7.82
C ARG A 317 -17.26 -14.58 -9.04
N ASP A 318 -18.50 -15.00 -8.81
CA ASP A 318 -19.48 -15.14 -9.88
C ASP A 318 -19.89 -13.76 -10.41
N LEU A 319 -19.49 -13.48 -11.65
CA LEU A 319 -19.78 -12.22 -12.34
C LEU A 319 -21.15 -12.21 -13.04
N THR A 320 -21.85 -13.34 -13.06
CA THR A 320 -23.14 -13.55 -13.75
C THR A 320 -24.35 -13.61 -12.84
N ALA A 321 -24.13 -13.68 -11.52
CA ALA A 321 -25.19 -13.77 -10.52
C ALA A 321 -26.32 -12.74 -10.80
N ALA A 322 -27.53 -13.27 -10.98
CA ALA A 322 -28.75 -12.52 -11.29
C ALA A 322 -29.73 -12.61 -10.11
N GLY A 323 -30.60 -11.60 -9.98
CA GLY A 323 -31.61 -11.55 -8.92
C GLY A 323 -31.55 -10.27 -8.11
N ASP A 324 -32.38 -10.20 -7.06
CA ASP A 324 -32.34 -9.13 -6.06
C ASP A 324 -31.16 -9.34 -5.11
N ASN A 325 -30.24 -8.39 -5.09
CA ASN A 325 -29.12 -8.37 -4.17
C ASN A 325 -29.36 -7.27 -3.12
N PRO A 326 -29.18 -7.52 -1.81
CA PRO A 326 -29.25 -6.47 -0.82
C PRO A 326 -28.13 -5.45 -1.03
N VAL A 327 -28.44 -4.16 -0.91
CA VAL A 327 -27.42 -3.10 -0.94
C VAL A 327 -26.62 -3.13 0.36
N ARG A 328 -25.30 -3.32 0.27
CA ARG A 328 -24.37 -3.25 1.40
C ARG A 328 -23.46 -2.03 1.32
N GLY A 329 -23.28 -1.47 0.14
CA GLY A 329 -22.44 -0.30 -0.15
C GLY A 329 -23.10 1.02 0.27
N ILE A 330 -23.30 1.21 1.57
CA ILE A 330 -23.78 2.48 2.15
C ILE A 330 -22.55 3.31 2.51
N ALA A 331 -22.31 4.42 1.80
CA ALA A 331 -21.16 5.28 2.03
C ALA A 331 -21.56 6.61 2.68
N GLY A 332 -20.81 7.00 3.72
CA GLY A 332 -20.89 8.31 4.37
C GLY A 332 -22.27 8.71 4.90
N PRO A 333 -22.94 7.91 5.74
CA PRO A 333 -24.22 8.28 6.31
C PRO A 333 -24.12 9.52 7.22
N VAL A 334 -25.12 10.39 7.13
CA VAL A 334 -25.30 11.57 7.98
C VAL A 334 -26.73 11.57 8.52
N VAL A 335 -26.92 12.13 9.71
CA VAL A 335 -28.24 12.21 10.38
C VAL A 335 -28.69 13.65 10.45
N SER A 336 -29.98 13.91 10.20
CA SER A 336 -30.56 15.25 10.35
C SER A 336 -30.51 15.70 11.82
N ARG A 337 -30.40 17.02 12.06
CA ARG A 337 -30.22 17.56 13.42
C ARG A 337 -31.31 17.17 14.42
N ASP A 338 -32.53 16.98 13.93
CA ASP A 338 -33.69 16.51 14.71
C ASP A 338 -33.66 15.00 15.01
N GLY A 339 -32.68 14.25 14.49
CA GLY A 339 -32.53 12.81 14.66
C GLY A 339 -33.58 11.97 13.93
N SER A 340 -34.31 12.54 12.95
CA SER A 340 -35.44 11.85 12.31
C SER A 340 -35.07 11.11 11.02
N ARG A 341 -34.06 11.56 10.27
CA ARG A 341 -33.70 11.06 8.94
C ARG A 341 -32.20 10.82 8.79
N ILE A 342 -31.86 9.88 7.91
CA ILE A 342 -30.49 9.52 7.50
C ILE A 342 -30.37 9.76 6.00
N ALA A 343 -29.34 10.49 5.58
CA ALA A 343 -28.93 10.59 4.17
C ALA A 343 -27.60 9.88 3.95
N PHE A 344 -27.42 9.22 2.80
CA PHE A 344 -26.20 8.47 2.47
C PHE A 344 -26.06 8.29 0.96
N ARG A 345 -24.86 7.90 0.49
CA ARG A 345 -24.64 7.46 -0.89
C ARG A 345 -24.76 5.94 -1.02
N ALA A 346 -25.42 5.47 -2.06
CA ALA A 346 -25.41 4.07 -2.49
C ALA A 346 -25.76 3.99 -3.99
N LEU A 347 -25.23 3.02 -4.72
CA LEU A 347 -25.54 2.79 -6.14
C LEU A 347 -25.32 4.03 -7.04
N ASN A 348 -24.28 4.82 -6.77
CA ASN A 348 -23.98 6.09 -7.43
C ASN A 348 -25.06 7.17 -7.26
N ASP A 349 -25.84 7.10 -6.16
CA ASP A 349 -26.92 8.03 -5.86
C ASP A 349 -27.01 8.40 -4.39
N LEU A 350 -27.65 9.53 -4.12
CA LEU A 350 -28.01 9.96 -2.77
C LEU A 350 -29.39 9.42 -2.39
N HIS A 351 -29.49 8.91 -1.17
CA HIS A 351 -30.71 8.31 -0.63
C HIS A 351 -31.06 8.91 0.74
N LEU A 352 -32.36 8.89 1.08
CA LEU A 352 -32.92 9.37 2.33
C LEU A 352 -33.82 8.30 2.97
N VAL A 353 -33.65 8.01 4.25
CA VAL A 353 -34.48 7.06 5.00
C VAL A 353 -34.79 7.58 6.40
N PRO A 354 -35.95 7.26 7.02
CA PRO A 354 -36.16 7.53 8.44
C PRO A 354 -35.13 6.79 9.31
N VAL A 355 -34.76 7.35 10.46
CA VAL A 355 -33.89 6.68 11.45
C VAL A 355 -34.51 5.37 11.99
N ALA A 356 -35.84 5.22 11.89
CA ALA A 356 -36.54 3.98 12.21
C ALA A 356 -36.31 2.85 11.17
N GLY A 357 -35.76 3.16 9.99
CA GLY A 357 -35.59 2.24 8.86
C GLY A 357 -36.73 2.32 7.84
N GLY A 358 -36.73 1.40 6.88
CA GLY A 358 -37.69 1.32 5.78
C GLY A 358 -37.04 1.39 4.40
N ARG A 359 -37.85 1.70 3.38
CA ARG A 359 -37.40 1.83 2.00
C ARG A 359 -36.76 3.19 1.75
N PRO A 360 -35.48 3.27 1.31
CA PRO A 360 -34.84 4.55 1.04
C PRO A 360 -35.46 5.28 -0.16
N ARG A 361 -35.69 6.59 -0.02
CA ARG A 361 -36.10 7.50 -1.09
C ARG A 361 -34.86 8.02 -1.82
N ARG A 362 -34.74 7.75 -3.11
CA ARG A 362 -33.70 8.34 -3.97
C ARG A 362 -33.86 9.86 -4.07
N LEU A 363 -32.75 10.61 -3.99
CA LEU A 363 -32.72 12.06 -4.07
C LEU A 363 -32.17 12.58 -5.39
N THR A 364 -31.25 11.84 -6.02
CA THR A 364 -30.57 12.18 -7.28
C THR A 364 -30.97 11.22 -8.41
N ASP A 365 -30.48 11.45 -9.64
CA ASP A 365 -30.86 10.70 -10.84
C ASP A 365 -29.77 9.77 -11.41
N GLY A 366 -28.60 9.68 -10.76
CA GLY A 366 -27.54 8.71 -11.03
C GLY A 366 -26.72 8.98 -12.28
N GLY A 367 -26.95 10.09 -12.99
CA GLY A 367 -26.18 10.46 -14.19
C GLY A 367 -24.77 10.95 -13.91
N TRP A 368 -24.50 11.29 -12.66
CA TRP A 368 -23.29 11.97 -12.18
C TRP A 368 -22.83 11.33 -10.88
N PHE A 369 -21.59 11.61 -10.49
CA PHE A 369 -21.06 11.18 -9.21
C PHE A 369 -21.50 12.13 -8.10
N ASP A 370 -22.66 11.86 -7.51
CA ASP A 370 -23.22 12.62 -6.41
C ASP A 370 -22.81 11.99 -5.06
N SER A 371 -22.15 12.76 -4.19
CA SER A 371 -21.53 12.20 -2.98
C SER A 371 -21.50 13.16 -1.79
N ASP A 372 -21.25 12.58 -0.60
CA ASP A 372 -21.02 13.28 0.66
C ASP A 372 -22.14 14.27 1.06
N PRO A 373 -23.38 13.78 1.26
CA PRO A 373 -24.46 14.64 1.69
C PRO A 373 -24.24 15.13 3.12
N ASP A 374 -24.70 16.35 3.43
CA ASP A 374 -24.86 16.87 4.79
C ASP A 374 -26.13 17.70 4.91
N PHE A 375 -26.83 17.63 6.04
CA PHE A 375 -28.09 18.34 6.23
C PHE A 375 -27.87 19.80 6.61
N SER A 376 -28.71 20.70 6.08
CA SER A 376 -28.85 22.03 6.67
C SER A 376 -29.35 21.90 8.12
N PRO A 377 -29.04 22.86 9.00
CA PRO A 377 -29.42 22.75 10.42
C PRO A 377 -30.93 22.62 10.68
N ASP A 378 -31.76 23.15 9.77
CA ASP A 378 -33.22 23.02 9.80
C ASP A 378 -33.75 21.71 9.18
N GLY A 379 -32.86 20.90 8.60
CA GLY A 379 -33.16 19.64 7.93
C GLY A 379 -34.01 19.77 6.66
N ARG A 380 -34.20 20.97 6.11
CA ARG A 380 -35.01 21.19 4.91
C ARG A 380 -34.25 21.01 3.61
N SER A 381 -32.92 21.11 3.66
CA SER A 381 -32.05 20.95 2.50
C SER A 381 -30.84 20.07 2.81
N ILE A 382 -30.13 19.64 1.78
CA ILE A 382 -28.82 19.03 1.89
C ILE A 382 -27.80 19.77 1.02
N VAL A 383 -26.54 19.77 1.45
CA VAL A 383 -25.39 20.07 0.60
C VAL A 383 -24.72 18.76 0.18
N TYR A 384 -24.24 18.67 -1.05
CA TYR A 384 -23.51 17.51 -1.55
C TYR A 384 -22.54 17.92 -2.67
N SER A 385 -21.63 17.03 -3.06
CA SER A 385 -20.69 17.24 -4.19
C SER A 385 -21.16 16.48 -5.43
N SER A 386 -21.05 17.10 -6.61
CA SER A 386 -21.45 16.53 -7.90
C SER A 386 -20.46 16.88 -9.01
N ASP A 387 -20.08 15.91 -9.85
CA ASP A 387 -19.18 16.13 -10.99
C ASP A 387 -19.89 16.63 -12.27
N ARG A 388 -21.20 16.93 -12.20
CA ARG A 388 -22.03 17.35 -13.36
C ARG A 388 -21.61 18.62 -14.08
N THR A 389 -20.63 19.35 -13.54
CA THR A 389 -20.03 20.54 -14.18
C THR A 389 -18.68 20.25 -14.83
N GLY A 390 -18.30 18.98 -14.90
CA GLY A 390 -16.98 18.52 -15.28
C GLY A 390 -15.99 18.45 -14.12
N VAL A 391 -16.24 19.09 -12.98
CA VAL A 391 -15.45 18.87 -11.75
C VAL A 391 -16.38 18.75 -10.55
N PRO A 392 -15.97 18.06 -9.47
CA PRO A 392 -16.77 17.97 -8.25
C PRO A 392 -17.05 19.36 -7.68
N ALA A 393 -18.31 19.75 -7.66
CA ALA A 393 -18.78 21.06 -7.23
C ALA A 393 -19.97 20.93 -6.27
N LEU A 394 -20.10 21.90 -5.36
CA LEU A 394 -21.17 21.88 -4.37
C LEU A 394 -22.54 22.13 -4.98
N ARG A 395 -23.54 21.42 -4.46
CA ARG A 395 -24.96 21.55 -4.77
C ARG A 395 -25.75 21.63 -3.48
N LEU A 396 -26.73 22.54 -3.44
CA LEU A 396 -27.69 22.67 -2.36
C LEU A 396 -29.06 22.23 -2.86
N ARG A 397 -29.59 21.14 -2.31
CA ARG A 397 -30.86 20.56 -2.72
C ARG A 397 -31.93 20.81 -1.68
N ASP A 398 -33.04 21.41 -2.10
CA ASP A 398 -34.25 21.48 -1.27
C ASP A 398 -34.94 20.10 -1.22
N LEU A 399 -35.17 19.56 -0.03
CA LEU A 399 -35.73 18.21 0.14
C LEU A 399 -37.25 18.14 -0.07
N VAL A 400 -37.93 19.30 -0.09
CA VAL A 400 -39.36 19.45 -0.32
C VAL A 400 -39.64 19.58 -1.81
N THR A 401 -39.00 20.53 -2.49
CA THR A 401 -39.22 20.78 -3.93
C THR A 401 -38.42 19.84 -4.83
N GLY A 402 -37.27 19.35 -4.34
CA GLY A 402 -36.34 18.57 -5.15
C GLY A 402 -35.56 19.42 -6.15
N GLU A 403 -35.52 20.75 -5.96
CA GLU A 403 -34.70 21.65 -6.79
C GLU A 403 -33.28 21.77 -6.24
N ASP A 404 -32.30 21.85 -7.15
CA ASP A 404 -30.91 22.11 -6.81
C ASP A 404 -30.53 23.57 -7.11
N ARG A 405 -29.76 24.17 -6.21
CA ARG A 405 -29.04 25.43 -6.42
C ARG A 405 -27.54 25.18 -6.32
N ALA A 406 -26.75 26.00 -6.98
CA ALA A 406 -25.30 25.96 -6.90
C ALA A 406 -24.77 27.26 -6.31
N PRO A 407 -23.76 27.22 -5.43
CA PRO A 407 -22.93 28.39 -5.16
C PRO A 407 -22.26 28.89 -6.43
N ALA A 408 -21.73 30.12 -6.41
CA ALA A 408 -20.92 30.64 -7.51
C ALA A 408 -19.77 29.66 -7.86
N PRO A 409 -19.40 29.49 -9.14
CA PRO A 409 -18.28 28.63 -9.52
C PRO A 409 -16.98 28.95 -8.77
N ALA A 410 -16.15 27.93 -8.55
CA ALA A 410 -14.81 28.08 -7.99
C ALA A 410 -13.83 27.14 -8.68
N PRO A 411 -12.53 27.48 -8.67
CA PRO A 411 -11.48 26.55 -9.07
C PRO A 411 -11.38 25.38 -8.07
N GLY A 412 -10.82 24.27 -8.55
CA GLY A 412 -10.57 23.09 -7.73
C GLY A 412 -11.80 22.23 -7.46
N ALA A 413 -11.56 21.06 -6.87
CA ALA A 413 -12.63 20.17 -6.42
C ALA A 413 -13.27 20.73 -5.13
N GLN A 414 -14.56 20.48 -4.94
CA GLN A 414 -15.27 20.80 -3.70
C GLN A 414 -15.91 19.51 -3.17
N THR A 415 -15.20 18.80 -2.30
CA THR A 415 -15.59 17.48 -1.79
C THR A 415 -15.87 17.49 -0.29
N ARG A 416 -16.56 16.45 0.22
CA ARG A 416 -16.82 16.26 1.65
C ARG A 416 -17.44 17.49 2.37
N PRO A 417 -18.50 18.13 1.81
CA PRO A 417 -19.05 19.35 2.39
C PRO A 417 -19.72 19.11 3.75
N ARG A 418 -19.64 20.10 4.65
CA ARG A 418 -20.35 20.11 5.94
C ARG A 418 -20.89 21.50 6.31
N PHE A 419 -22.17 21.59 6.61
CA PHE A 419 -22.79 22.81 7.09
C PHE A 419 -22.27 23.21 8.47
N SER A 420 -22.09 24.51 8.68
CA SER A 420 -21.93 25.07 10.02
C SER A 420 -23.21 24.91 10.83
N PRO A 421 -23.16 24.95 12.17
CA PRO A 421 -24.35 24.75 13.02
C PRO A 421 -25.48 25.77 12.82
N ASP A 422 -25.16 26.94 12.27
CA ASP A 422 -26.10 28.01 11.91
C ASP A 422 -26.53 27.96 10.42
N GLY A 423 -25.87 27.15 9.59
CA GLY A 423 -26.18 26.96 8.18
C GLY A 423 -25.68 28.09 7.27
N ALA A 424 -25.02 29.10 7.83
CA ALA A 424 -24.49 30.24 7.08
C ALA A 424 -23.25 29.87 6.26
N ARG A 425 -22.52 28.82 6.67
CA ARG A 425 -21.25 28.41 6.08
C ARG A 425 -21.22 26.92 5.73
N VAL A 426 -20.36 26.56 4.79
CA VAL A 426 -20.04 25.17 4.43
C VAL A 426 -18.52 24.98 4.40
N ALA A 427 -18.01 24.02 5.17
CA ALA A 427 -16.63 23.58 5.07
C ALA A 427 -16.51 22.49 3.99
N TYR A 428 -15.46 22.49 3.18
CA TYR A 428 -15.19 21.45 2.17
C TYR A 428 -13.69 21.23 2.00
N VAL A 429 -13.31 20.13 1.33
CA VAL A 429 -11.92 19.74 1.03
C VAL A 429 -11.69 19.76 -0.47
N ASP A 430 -10.58 20.36 -0.91
CA ASP A 430 -10.18 20.41 -2.32
C ASP A 430 -9.35 19.20 -2.77
N GLN A 431 -8.90 19.21 -4.03
CA GLN A 431 -8.13 18.11 -4.64
C GLN A 431 -6.73 17.90 -4.04
N ASP A 432 -6.21 18.89 -3.31
CA ASP A 432 -4.90 18.87 -2.68
C ASP A 432 -5.01 18.59 -1.18
N GLY A 433 -6.25 18.49 -0.66
CA GLY A 433 -6.53 18.25 0.75
C GLY A 433 -6.53 19.52 1.60
N ALA A 434 -6.56 20.70 1.01
CA ALA A 434 -6.78 21.92 1.78
C ALA A 434 -8.27 22.05 2.15
N VAL A 435 -8.52 22.54 3.37
CA VAL A 435 -9.87 22.81 3.86
C VAL A 435 -10.24 24.26 3.57
N TRP A 436 -11.45 24.44 3.08
CA TRP A 436 -12.03 25.73 2.71
C TRP A 436 -13.36 25.94 3.42
N VAL A 437 -13.69 27.21 3.70
CA VAL A 437 -14.99 27.64 4.21
C VAL A 437 -15.67 28.53 3.17
N LEU A 438 -16.87 28.16 2.76
CA LEU A 438 -17.78 28.90 1.89
C LEU A 438 -18.85 29.60 2.71
N GLU A 439 -19.08 30.89 2.46
CA GLU A 439 -20.24 31.65 2.91
C GLU A 439 -21.42 31.42 1.96
N VAL A 440 -22.51 30.82 2.44
CA VAL A 440 -23.63 30.36 1.61
C VAL A 440 -24.36 31.51 0.93
N ALA A 441 -24.55 32.64 1.64
CA ALA A 441 -25.32 33.77 1.13
C ALA A 441 -24.57 34.57 0.06
N THR A 442 -23.25 34.71 0.18
CA THR A 442 -22.44 35.58 -0.70
C THR A 442 -21.64 34.80 -1.75
N GLY A 443 -21.39 33.50 -1.52
CA GLY A 443 -20.45 32.72 -2.32
C GLY A 443 -18.97 32.96 -1.98
N GLY A 444 -18.68 33.80 -0.97
CA GLY A 444 -17.32 34.09 -0.52
C GLY A 444 -16.62 32.85 0.02
N ARG A 445 -15.33 32.68 -0.26
CA ARG A 445 -14.56 31.48 0.12
C ARG A 445 -13.25 31.86 0.78
N ARG A 446 -12.83 31.11 1.79
CA ARG A 446 -11.55 31.27 2.49
C ARG A 446 -10.91 29.93 2.77
N GLN A 447 -9.64 29.77 2.42
CA GLN A 447 -8.82 28.62 2.80
C GLN A 447 -8.46 28.71 4.28
N VAL A 448 -8.57 27.59 5.01
CA VAL A 448 -8.38 27.55 6.47
C VAL A 448 -7.34 26.52 6.93
N THR A 449 -6.78 25.70 6.05
CA THR A 449 -5.60 24.86 6.33
C THR A 449 -4.63 24.93 5.15
N PRO A 450 -3.34 24.60 5.31
CA PRO A 450 -2.51 24.22 4.17
C PRO A 450 -3.09 22.96 3.49
N ALA A 451 -2.52 22.59 2.35
CA ALA A 451 -2.77 21.28 1.76
C ALA A 451 -2.35 20.18 2.76
N LEU A 452 -3.27 19.29 3.10
CA LEU A 452 -3.02 18.16 3.99
C LEU A 452 -3.02 16.88 3.15
N PHE A 453 -2.14 15.93 3.46
CA PHE A 453 -2.12 14.67 2.74
C PHE A 453 -3.35 13.81 3.12
N THR A 454 -4.37 13.77 2.25
CA THR A 454 -5.59 12.93 2.41
C THR A 454 -6.25 13.08 3.80
N PRO A 455 -6.72 14.28 4.18
CA PRO A 455 -7.35 14.50 5.48
C PRO A 455 -8.78 13.95 5.51
N GLY A 456 -9.29 13.81 6.73
CA GLY A 456 -10.68 13.44 6.96
C GLY A 456 -11.69 14.55 6.73
N ARG A 457 -12.97 14.17 6.77
CA ARG A 457 -14.08 15.11 6.65
C ARG A 457 -14.02 16.13 7.81
N PRO A 458 -14.20 17.43 7.54
CA PRO A 458 -14.30 18.42 8.61
C PRO A 458 -15.57 18.20 9.47
N THR A 459 -15.55 18.70 10.70
CA THR A 459 -16.71 18.82 11.58
C THR A 459 -16.62 20.13 12.36
N TRP A 460 -17.74 20.72 12.73
CA TRP A 460 -17.79 22.02 13.40
C TRP A 460 -17.98 21.90 14.91
N SER A 461 -17.36 22.79 15.68
CA SER A 461 -17.80 23.09 17.05
C SER A 461 -19.21 23.68 17.04
N ALA A 462 -19.94 23.59 18.15
CA ALA A 462 -21.34 24.04 18.22
C ALA A 462 -21.54 25.54 17.97
N ASP A 463 -20.54 26.37 18.26
CA ASP A 463 -20.52 27.81 17.97
C ASP A 463 -20.01 28.15 16.56
N GLY A 464 -19.53 27.15 15.80
CA GLY A 464 -18.96 27.32 14.48
C GLY A 464 -17.62 28.09 14.46
N ALA A 465 -16.92 28.20 15.59
CA ALA A 465 -15.63 28.88 15.69
C ALA A 465 -14.44 27.97 15.37
N VAL A 466 -14.59 26.66 15.56
CA VAL A 466 -13.52 25.66 15.39
C VAL A 466 -13.95 24.57 14.43
N LEU A 467 -13.04 24.16 13.55
CA LEU A 467 -13.16 22.92 12.79
C LEU A 467 -12.31 21.83 13.42
N ALA A 468 -12.76 20.58 13.35
CA ALA A 468 -11.95 19.40 13.63
C ALA A 468 -11.96 18.44 12.44
N LEU A 469 -10.86 17.71 12.23
CA LEU A 469 -10.74 16.67 11.21
C LEU A 469 -9.59 15.71 11.55
N ALA A 470 -9.54 14.56 10.88
CA ALA A 470 -8.41 13.63 11.00
C ALA A 470 -7.27 14.05 10.07
N ALA A 471 -6.03 14.08 10.57
CA ALA A 471 -4.84 14.38 9.78
C ALA A 471 -3.65 13.51 10.25
N VAL A 472 -2.73 13.21 9.33
CA VAL A 472 -1.54 12.40 9.65
C VAL A 472 -0.50 13.23 10.41
N LYS A 473 0.10 12.64 11.45
CA LYS A 473 1.30 13.14 12.10
C LYS A 473 2.42 12.09 11.99
N PRO A 474 3.46 12.34 11.17
CA PRO A 474 4.61 11.45 11.06
C PRO A 474 5.46 11.41 12.32
N PHE A 475 6.17 10.30 12.53
CA PHE A 475 7.15 10.15 13.61
C PHE A 475 8.55 10.69 13.23
N SER A 476 8.88 10.70 11.95
CA SER A 476 10.20 11.09 11.44
C SER A 476 10.12 11.53 9.97
N ARG A 477 11.15 12.21 9.48
CA ARG A 477 11.38 12.47 8.05
C ARG A 477 11.95 11.23 7.35
N ARG A 478 12.60 10.32 8.09
CA ARG A 478 13.26 9.12 7.55
C ARG A 478 12.27 8.10 7.00
N PHE A 479 11.18 7.88 7.70
CA PHE A 479 10.12 6.94 7.31
C PHE A 479 8.78 7.65 7.26
N ARG A 480 8.00 7.37 6.21
CA ARG A 480 6.70 7.98 5.93
C ARG A 480 5.55 7.48 6.80
N GLU A 481 5.81 7.13 8.04
CA GLU A 481 4.88 6.43 8.92
C GLU A 481 4.45 7.33 10.08
N GLY A 482 3.18 7.26 10.47
CA GLY A 482 2.61 8.16 11.47
C GLY A 482 1.40 7.60 12.19
N THR A 483 0.69 8.49 12.90
CA THR A 483 -0.66 8.22 13.41
C THR A 483 -1.64 9.23 12.82
N SER A 484 -2.87 8.79 12.57
CA SER A 484 -3.97 9.69 12.24
C SER A 484 -4.51 10.30 13.54
N GLN A 485 -4.39 11.62 13.66
CA GLN A 485 -4.70 12.39 14.86
C GLN A 485 -5.86 13.36 14.63
N VAL A 486 -6.41 13.89 15.73
CA VAL A 486 -7.40 14.98 15.67
C VAL A 486 -6.65 16.29 15.45
N LEU A 487 -6.91 16.95 14.32
CA LEU A 487 -6.49 18.31 14.05
C LEU A 487 -7.65 19.27 14.33
N THR A 488 -7.45 20.25 15.21
CA THR A 488 -8.40 21.36 15.40
C THR A 488 -7.87 22.65 14.76
N VAL A 489 -8.75 23.39 14.10
CA VAL A 489 -8.46 24.65 13.40
C VAL A 489 -9.30 25.77 14.02
N ASP A 490 -8.66 26.72 14.70
CA ASP A 490 -9.31 27.94 15.16
C ASP A 490 -9.52 28.91 13.99
N LEU A 491 -10.77 29.21 13.65
CA LEU A 491 -11.10 30.04 12.49
C LEU A 491 -10.87 31.53 12.70
N ALA A 492 -10.77 31.99 13.96
CA ALA A 492 -10.53 33.38 14.33
C ALA A 492 -9.03 33.66 14.45
N GLY A 493 -8.31 32.87 15.26
CA GLY A 493 -6.88 33.04 15.50
C GLY A 493 -5.96 32.35 14.49
N GLY A 494 -6.48 31.38 13.73
CA GLY A 494 -5.68 30.60 12.77
C GLY A 494 -4.78 29.54 13.43
N GLY A 495 -5.02 29.17 14.68
CA GLY A 495 -4.23 28.15 15.38
C GLY A 495 -4.58 26.74 14.89
N LEU A 496 -3.54 25.96 14.52
CA LEU A 496 -3.63 24.52 14.30
C LEU A 496 -3.17 23.78 15.56
N ARG A 497 -3.93 22.77 16.00
CA ARG A 497 -3.53 21.92 17.13
C ARG A 497 -3.81 20.45 16.84
N TYR A 498 -2.75 19.65 16.94
CA TYR A 498 -2.81 18.19 16.89
C TYR A 498 -3.07 17.62 18.28
N THR A 499 -3.97 16.65 18.37
CA THR A 499 -4.32 15.92 19.60
C THR A 499 -4.39 14.44 19.27
N GLU A 500 -3.62 13.63 20.01
CA GLU A 500 -3.69 12.17 19.87
C GLU A 500 -5.06 11.68 20.32
N PRO A 501 -5.73 10.79 19.56
CA PRO A 501 -7.02 10.24 19.99
C PRO A 501 -6.84 9.43 21.28
N MET A 502 -5.75 8.68 21.39
CA MET A 502 -5.26 8.01 22.60
C MET A 502 -3.73 7.88 22.49
N PRO A 503 -3.01 7.68 23.61
CA PRO A 503 -1.55 7.56 23.59
C PRO A 503 -1.06 6.52 22.58
N PHE A 504 -0.28 6.95 21.57
CA PHE A 504 0.27 6.09 20.52
C PHE A 504 -0.79 5.28 19.74
N ARG A 505 -2.01 5.81 19.60
CA ARG A 505 -3.07 5.23 18.77
C ARG A 505 -3.43 6.14 17.61
N SER A 506 -3.98 5.51 16.57
CA SER A 506 -4.43 6.19 15.35
C SER A 506 -5.93 6.05 15.22
N ILE A 507 -6.59 7.12 14.77
CA ILE A 507 -7.94 6.99 14.19
C ILE A 507 -7.87 5.95 13.06
N ALA A 508 -8.86 5.06 13.01
CA ALA A 508 -8.81 3.83 12.23
C ALA A 508 -8.68 4.09 10.72
N THR A 509 -9.35 5.12 10.19
CA THR A 509 -9.13 5.68 8.85
C THR A 509 -9.26 7.19 8.89
N ARG A 510 -8.68 7.89 7.90
CA ARG A 510 -8.96 9.33 7.69
C ARG A 510 -10.07 9.53 6.67
N GLY A 511 -10.85 8.50 6.32
CA GLY A 511 -12.03 8.66 5.48
C GLY A 511 -13.17 9.30 6.29
N ASP A 512 -13.90 8.44 6.99
CA ASP A 512 -15.20 8.76 7.58
C ASP A 512 -15.27 8.45 9.09
N ASP A 513 -14.19 7.95 9.68
CA ASP A 513 -14.12 7.42 11.05
C ASP A 513 -13.96 8.49 12.15
N GLY A 514 -14.31 9.72 11.82
CA GLY A 514 -14.25 10.87 12.70
C GLY A 514 -12.89 11.60 12.67
N PRO A 515 -12.71 12.60 13.56
CA PRO A 515 -13.62 12.99 14.64
C PRO A 515 -14.93 13.61 14.13
N VAL A 516 -16.04 13.41 14.87
CA VAL A 516 -17.33 14.07 14.61
C VAL A 516 -17.86 14.70 15.90
N TRP A 517 -18.21 15.99 15.83
CA TRP A 517 -18.71 16.75 16.98
C TRP A 517 -20.16 16.43 17.28
N SER A 518 -20.50 16.31 18.56
CA SER A 518 -21.89 16.19 19.00
C SER A 518 -22.67 17.48 18.72
N PRO A 519 -23.98 17.40 18.40
CA PRO A 519 -24.79 18.59 18.11
C PRO A 519 -24.86 19.62 19.25
N ASP A 520 -24.61 19.21 20.49
CA ASP A 520 -24.58 20.07 21.68
C ASP A 520 -23.19 20.66 21.99
N GLY A 521 -22.17 20.30 21.21
CA GLY A 521 -20.83 20.83 21.35
C GLY A 521 -19.96 20.19 22.43
N ARG A 522 -20.45 19.18 23.15
CA ARG A 522 -19.79 18.67 24.37
C ARG A 522 -18.90 17.45 24.16
N HIS A 523 -19.00 16.78 23.02
CA HIS A 523 -18.30 15.52 22.77
C HIS A 523 -17.75 15.43 21.35
N LEU A 524 -16.67 14.66 21.20
CA LEU A 524 -16.22 14.12 19.92
C LEU A 524 -16.39 12.59 19.90
N VAL A 525 -16.77 12.04 18.75
CA VAL A 525 -16.71 10.60 18.48
C VAL A 525 -15.67 10.31 17.39
N PHE A 526 -14.93 9.22 17.53
CA PHE A 526 -13.99 8.71 16.54
C PHE A 526 -13.82 7.19 16.66
N VAL A 527 -13.30 6.54 15.63
CA VAL A 527 -13.02 5.09 15.64
C VAL A 527 -11.53 4.84 15.89
N VAL A 528 -11.22 4.00 16.87
CA VAL A 528 -9.86 3.51 17.17
C VAL A 528 -9.98 2.02 17.50
N GLU A 529 -9.03 1.22 17.00
CA GLU A 529 -9.07 -0.24 17.15
C GLU A 529 -10.42 -0.83 16.70
N SER A 530 -10.95 -0.32 15.58
CA SER A 530 -12.19 -0.77 14.91
C SER A 530 -13.48 -0.62 15.73
N THR A 531 -13.44 0.13 16.83
CA THR A 531 -14.60 0.44 17.69
C THR A 531 -14.74 1.94 17.89
N ALA A 532 -15.95 2.42 18.20
CA ALA A 532 -16.20 3.83 18.46
C ALA A 532 -15.87 4.22 19.90
N TRP A 533 -15.28 5.39 20.04
CA TRP A 533 -14.91 6.03 21.29
C TRP A 533 -15.47 7.44 21.33
N VAL A 534 -15.92 7.86 22.52
CA VAL A 534 -16.47 9.19 22.77
C VAL A 534 -15.65 9.86 23.86
N VAL A 535 -15.29 11.12 23.66
CA VAL A 535 -14.56 11.94 24.63
C VAL A 535 -15.27 13.28 24.84
N ALA A 536 -15.31 13.74 26.10
CA ALA A 536 -15.82 15.06 26.42
C ALA A 536 -14.80 16.14 26.01
N VAL A 537 -15.27 17.26 25.47
CA VAL A 537 -14.43 18.35 24.99
C VAL A 537 -14.89 19.73 25.46
N ASP A 538 -13.95 20.67 25.55
CA ASP A 538 -14.27 22.10 25.66
C ASP A 538 -14.70 22.69 24.30
N ALA A 539 -15.10 23.97 24.28
CA ALA A 539 -15.51 24.66 23.05
C ALA A 539 -14.39 24.72 21.98
N ALA A 540 -13.12 24.61 22.39
CA ALA A 540 -11.97 24.57 21.50
C ALA A 540 -11.60 23.14 21.07
N GLY A 541 -12.36 22.12 21.47
CA GLY A 541 -12.11 20.72 21.13
C GLY A 541 -11.01 20.06 21.96
N ARG A 542 -10.59 20.65 23.09
CA ARG A 542 -9.62 20.03 24.01
C ARG A 542 -10.30 18.94 24.81
N PHE A 543 -9.65 17.79 24.92
CA PHE A 543 -10.18 16.66 25.69
C PHE A 543 -10.22 17.04 27.18
N LEU A 544 -11.37 16.79 27.81
CA LEU A 544 -11.60 17.04 29.24
C LEU A 544 -11.36 15.80 30.11
N GLY A 545 -11.00 14.67 29.49
CA GLY A 545 -10.72 13.40 30.13
C GLY A 545 -10.38 12.33 29.09
N ASP A 546 -10.30 11.08 29.54
CA ASP A 546 -9.99 9.95 28.66
C ASP A 546 -11.20 9.56 27.79
N PRO A 547 -10.97 9.16 26.51
CA PRO A 547 -12.03 8.61 25.68
C PRO A 547 -12.62 7.32 26.27
N ARG A 548 -13.93 7.15 26.12
CA ARG A 548 -14.67 5.96 26.55
C ARG A 548 -15.19 5.18 25.35
N ARG A 549 -14.93 3.87 25.30
CA ARG A 549 -15.48 2.97 24.28
C ARG A 549 -17.00 2.87 24.40
N VAL A 550 -17.69 2.93 23.26
CA VAL A 550 -19.17 2.89 23.20
C VAL A 550 -19.72 1.78 22.30
N THR A 551 -18.88 1.10 21.53
CA THR A 551 -19.24 -0.10 20.76
C THR A 551 -18.24 -1.23 21.02
N ASP A 552 -18.66 -2.46 20.75
CA ASP A 552 -17.89 -3.70 20.84
C ASP A 552 -17.92 -4.50 19.52
N GLU A 553 -18.45 -3.89 18.45
CA GLU A 553 -18.48 -4.40 17.09
C GLU A 553 -17.76 -3.45 16.14
N VAL A 554 -17.38 -3.95 14.96
CA VAL A 554 -16.82 -3.15 13.87
C VAL A 554 -17.65 -1.89 13.69
N THR A 555 -17.01 -0.74 13.82
CA THR A 555 -17.68 0.56 13.72
C THR A 555 -16.96 1.43 12.70
N ASP A 556 -17.71 1.89 11.71
CA ASP A 556 -17.23 2.76 10.65
C ASP A 556 -18.19 3.93 10.46
N SER A 557 -17.68 5.08 10.00
CA SER A 557 -18.51 6.25 9.67
C SER A 557 -19.51 6.69 10.77
N PRO A 558 -19.08 6.88 12.03
CA PRO A 558 -19.99 7.26 13.10
C PRO A 558 -20.53 8.69 12.90
N THR A 559 -21.83 8.88 13.14
CA THR A 559 -22.51 10.17 13.15
C THR A 559 -23.48 10.25 14.33
N TRP A 560 -23.70 11.45 14.85
CA TRP A 560 -24.59 11.68 15.99
C TRP A 560 -26.06 11.64 15.59
N CYS A 561 -26.89 11.02 16.43
CA CYS A 561 -28.35 11.04 16.36
C CYS A 561 -28.87 11.66 17.66
N GLY A 562 -28.99 13.00 17.67
CA GLY A 562 -29.07 13.77 18.91
C GLY A 562 -27.76 13.70 19.72
N PRO A 563 -27.73 14.26 20.95
CA PRO A 563 -26.53 14.23 21.80
C PRO A 563 -26.31 12.89 22.51
N ASP A 564 -27.30 11.97 22.50
CA ASP A 564 -27.29 10.78 23.36
C ASP A 564 -27.18 9.45 22.61
N SER A 565 -27.09 9.47 21.28
CA SER A 565 -26.94 8.24 20.48
C SER A 565 -26.11 8.44 19.22
N LEU A 566 -25.52 7.34 18.73
CA LEU A 566 -24.75 7.31 17.49
C LEU A 566 -25.46 6.43 16.46
N VAL A 567 -25.37 6.81 15.19
CA VAL A 567 -25.61 5.96 14.02
C VAL A 567 -24.26 5.69 13.35
N TYR A 568 -24.02 4.47 12.91
CA TYR A 568 -22.76 4.05 12.31
C TYR A 568 -22.97 2.86 11.38
N LEU A 569 -21.93 2.52 10.62
CA LEU A 569 -21.90 1.32 9.80
C LEU A 569 -21.16 0.19 10.53
N SER A 570 -21.71 -1.01 10.44
CA SER A 570 -21.06 -2.24 10.90
C SER A 570 -21.33 -3.34 9.91
N SER A 571 -20.29 -3.78 9.21
CA SER A 571 -20.31 -4.89 8.26
C SER A 571 -21.51 -4.87 7.29
N GLY A 572 -21.75 -3.72 6.66
CA GLY A 572 -22.81 -3.52 5.66
C GLY A 572 -24.19 -3.18 6.24
N ARG A 573 -24.28 -2.94 7.55
CA ARG A 573 -25.54 -2.61 8.24
C ARG A 573 -25.45 -1.22 8.86
N LEU A 574 -26.53 -0.45 8.77
CA LEU A 574 -26.70 0.74 9.60
C LEU A 574 -27.10 0.30 11.02
N ARG A 575 -26.34 0.80 12.00
CA ARG A 575 -26.49 0.49 13.43
C ARG A 575 -26.77 1.76 14.20
N ARG A 576 -27.44 1.62 15.33
CA ARG A 576 -27.68 2.70 16.29
C ARG A 576 -27.39 2.24 17.71
N VAL A 577 -26.63 3.02 18.46
CA VAL A 577 -26.29 2.74 19.88
C VAL A 577 -26.56 3.94 20.77
N PRO A 578 -27.25 3.78 21.92
CA PRO A 578 -27.36 4.81 22.96
C PRO A 578 -26.07 4.97 23.77
N LEU A 579 -25.70 6.20 24.12
CA LEU A 579 -24.49 6.48 24.89
C LEU A 579 -24.60 6.14 26.38
N ALA A 580 -25.82 6.15 26.92
CA ALA A 580 -26.13 5.77 28.30
C ALA A 580 -25.96 4.26 28.57
N GLY A 581 -25.67 3.46 27.54
CA GLY A 581 -25.57 2.01 27.59
C GLY A 581 -26.81 1.31 27.01
N GLY A 582 -26.64 0.03 26.64
CA GLY A 582 -27.66 -0.79 25.99
C GLY A 582 -27.19 -1.36 24.64
N PRO A 583 -27.90 -2.35 24.08
CA PRO A 583 -27.47 -3.03 22.86
C PRO A 583 -27.66 -2.14 21.63
N ALA A 584 -26.72 -2.23 20.69
CA ALA A 584 -26.87 -1.64 19.37
C ALA A 584 -28.01 -2.30 18.58
N ARG A 585 -28.76 -1.51 17.81
CA ARG A 585 -29.89 -1.97 17.00
C ARG A 585 -29.65 -1.68 15.52
N THR A 586 -30.06 -2.60 14.66
CA THR A 586 -30.01 -2.39 13.20
C THR A 586 -31.13 -1.47 12.74
N VAL A 587 -30.79 -0.42 12.01
CA VAL A 587 -31.73 0.36 11.19
C VAL A 587 -31.97 -0.45 9.91
N ARG A 588 -33.10 -1.16 9.85
CA ARG A 588 -33.39 -2.09 8.74
C ARG A 588 -33.77 -1.32 7.47
N LEU A 589 -33.08 -1.62 6.37
CA LEU A 589 -33.38 -1.05 5.06
C LEU A 589 -34.05 -2.10 4.16
N ASP A 590 -35.14 -1.72 3.50
CA ASP A 590 -35.71 -2.46 2.37
C ASP A 590 -35.08 -1.92 1.08
N PHE A 591 -33.90 -2.43 0.75
CA PHE A 591 -33.07 -1.84 -0.30
C PHE A 591 -32.26 -2.90 -1.05
N THR A 592 -32.61 -3.10 -2.31
CA THR A 592 -32.00 -4.10 -3.20
C THR A 592 -31.61 -3.48 -4.55
N TRP A 593 -30.70 -4.15 -5.24
CA TRP A 593 -30.29 -3.83 -6.61
C TRP A 593 -30.26 -5.09 -7.48
N ARG A 594 -30.32 -4.90 -8.80
CA ARG A 594 -30.26 -5.99 -9.80
C ARG A 594 -29.27 -5.63 -10.90
N ARG A 595 -28.59 -6.65 -11.43
CA ARG A 595 -27.78 -6.51 -12.65
C ARG A 595 -28.69 -6.30 -13.87
N PRO A 596 -28.41 -5.34 -14.76
CA PRO A 596 -29.10 -5.21 -16.04
C PRO A 596 -28.94 -6.48 -16.89
N ARG A 597 -29.97 -6.86 -17.65
CA ARG A 597 -29.86 -7.98 -18.58
C ARG A 597 -28.93 -7.59 -19.75
N PRO A 598 -27.89 -8.39 -20.06
CA PRO A 598 -27.06 -8.14 -21.24
C PRO A 598 -27.89 -8.27 -22.53
N PRO A 599 -27.39 -7.75 -23.67
CA PRO A 599 -28.00 -8.01 -24.96
C PRO A 599 -28.15 -9.52 -25.18
N ARG A 600 -29.35 -9.96 -25.59
CA ARG A 600 -29.64 -11.39 -25.81
C ARG A 600 -28.61 -12.00 -26.76
N ARG A 601 -28.36 -11.37 -27.91
CA ARG A 601 -27.38 -11.85 -28.87
C ARG A 601 -26.79 -10.70 -29.69
N ALA A 602 -25.48 -10.75 -29.93
CA ALA A 602 -24.76 -9.84 -30.80
C ALA A 602 -23.63 -10.58 -31.53
N ILE A 603 -23.26 -10.11 -32.71
CA ILE A 603 -22.08 -10.57 -33.45
C ILE A 603 -21.09 -9.43 -33.52
N VAL A 604 -19.88 -9.63 -33.03
CA VAL A 604 -18.75 -8.73 -33.27
C VAL A 604 -18.01 -9.22 -34.49
N HIS A 605 -18.15 -8.53 -35.62
CA HIS A 605 -17.37 -8.80 -36.83
C HIS A 605 -16.06 -8.04 -36.74
N ALA A 606 -14.99 -8.73 -36.37
CA ALA A 606 -13.65 -8.17 -36.20
C ALA A 606 -12.76 -8.48 -37.40
N GLY A 607 -11.95 -7.49 -37.82
CA GLY A 607 -10.93 -7.68 -38.86
C GLY A 607 -9.90 -8.74 -38.48
N ALA A 608 -9.56 -8.81 -37.19
CA ALA A 608 -8.85 -9.93 -36.61
C ALA A 608 -9.17 -10.14 -35.12
N VAL A 609 -8.83 -11.30 -34.57
CA VAL A 609 -8.94 -11.66 -33.16
C VAL A 609 -7.62 -12.22 -32.67
N TRP A 610 -7.15 -11.71 -31.53
CA TRP A 610 -6.21 -12.41 -30.66
C TRP A 610 -6.99 -13.07 -29.53
N ASP A 611 -6.76 -14.36 -29.29
CA ASP A 611 -7.54 -15.15 -28.32
C ASP A 611 -7.01 -15.06 -26.88
N GLY A 612 -5.86 -14.40 -26.67
CA GLY A 612 -5.18 -14.29 -25.37
C GLY A 612 -4.08 -15.33 -25.14
N GLU A 613 -3.86 -16.26 -26.07
CA GLU A 613 -2.90 -17.37 -25.92
C GLU A 613 -2.01 -17.55 -27.15
N SER A 614 -2.59 -17.47 -28.35
CA SER A 614 -1.92 -17.72 -29.62
C SER A 614 -0.87 -16.65 -29.93
N ASP A 615 0.18 -17.05 -30.65
CA ASP A 615 1.24 -16.17 -31.16
C ASP A 615 0.87 -15.48 -32.49
N ARG A 616 -0.36 -15.67 -32.97
CA ARG A 616 -0.87 -15.18 -34.25
C ARG A 616 -2.31 -14.70 -34.14
N LEU A 617 -2.67 -13.77 -35.02
CA LEU A 617 -4.04 -13.30 -35.19
C LEU A 617 -4.86 -14.25 -36.09
N ARG A 618 -6.16 -14.36 -35.77
CA ARG A 618 -7.17 -14.98 -36.65
C ARG A 618 -7.91 -13.87 -37.39
N HIS A 619 -7.91 -13.89 -38.72
CA HIS A 619 -8.48 -12.80 -39.54
C HIS A 619 -9.92 -13.06 -39.96
N ASP A 620 -10.67 -11.97 -40.17
CA ASP A 620 -12.06 -11.94 -40.63
C ASP A 620 -12.97 -12.87 -39.80
N VAL A 621 -13.18 -12.49 -38.54
CA VAL A 621 -13.75 -13.34 -37.49
C VAL A 621 -15.03 -12.74 -36.94
N ASP A 622 -16.05 -13.59 -36.78
CA ASP A 622 -17.23 -13.31 -35.97
C ASP A 622 -17.01 -13.86 -34.56
N VAL A 623 -17.15 -12.99 -33.54
CA VAL A 623 -17.31 -13.37 -32.14
C VAL A 623 -18.80 -13.28 -31.81
N VAL A 624 -19.46 -14.43 -31.65
CA VAL A 624 -20.88 -14.52 -31.32
C VAL A 624 -21.02 -14.42 -29.80
N VAL A 625 -21.71 -13.37 -29.35
CA VAL A 625 -21.97 -13.09 -27.94
C VAL A 625 -23.44 -13.33 -27.65
N GLU A 626 -23.73 -14.10 -26.60
CA GLU A 626 -25.09 -14.35 -26.10
C GLU A 626 -25.08 -14.27 -24.58
N ASP A 627 -26.04 -13.53 -24.03
CA ASP A 627 -26.19 -13.28 -22.59
C ASP A 627 -24.88 -12.84 -21.89
N GLY A 628 -24.08 -12.03 -22.59
CA GLY A 628 -22.83 -11.47 -22.09
C GLY A 628 -21.62 -12.42 -22.11
N GLN A 629 -21.77 -13.59 -22.71
CA GLN A 629 -20.70 -14.59 -22.89
C GLN A 629 -20.42 -14.85 -24.37
N VAL A 630 -19.16 -15.17 -24.68
CA VAL A 630 -18.77 -15.66 -26.00
C VAL A 630 -19.31 -17.09 -26.16
N GLN A 631 -20.14 -17.31 -27.17
CA GLN A 631 -20.65 -18.64 -27.51
C GLN A 631 -19.81 -19.31 -28.59
N GLU A 632 -19.36 -18.53 -29.57
CA GLU A 632 -18.66 -19.05 -30.74
C GLU A 632 -17.64 -18.02 -31.26
N VAL A 633 -16.49 -18.50 -31.73
CA VAL A 633 -15.47 -17.70 -32.43
C VAL A 633 -15.18 -18.37 -33.77
N ARG A 634 -15.69 -17.80 -34.86
CA ARG A 634 -15.71 -18.44 -36.19
C ARG A 634 -15.28 -17.46 -37.30
N GLY A 635 -14.91 -17.98 -38.47
CA GLY A 635 -14.72 -17.13 -39.65
C GLY A 635 -16.02 -16.39 -40.01
N HIS A 636 -15.90 -15.18 -40.54
CA HIS A 636 -17.03 -14.29 -40.82
C HIS A 636 -18.08 -14.95 -41.72
N ARG A 637 -19.35 -14.72 -41.39
CA ARG A 637 -20.50 -15.10 -42.22
C ARG A 637 -21.52 -13.97 -42.22
N ALA A 638 -22.15 -13.72 -43.37
CA ALA A 638 -23.26 -12.78 -43.44
C ALA A 638 -24.38 -13.19 -42.46
N SER A 639 -24.73 -12.31 -41.53
CA SER A 639 -25.85 -12.52 -40.59
C SER A 639 -27.06 -11.70 -41.03
N ALA A 640 -28.24 -12.34 -41.02
CA ALA A 640 -29.53 -11.70 -41.20
C ALA A 640 -30.29 -11.72 -39.87
N GLY A 641 -30.49 -10.54 -39.28
CA GLY A 641 -31.33 -10.35 -38.09
C GLY A 641 -30.63 -10.32 -36.73
N ASP A 642 -29.34 -10.65 -36.63
CA ASP A 642 -28.58 -10.42 -35.39
C ASP A 642 -28.09 -8.96 -35.30
N ARG A 643 -27.90 -8.44 -34.08
CA ARG A 643 -27.23 -7.14 -33.86
C ARG A 643 -25.74 -7.29 -34.18
N VAL A 644 -25.28 -6.64 -35.24
CA VAL A 644 -23.86 -6.65 -35.64
C VAL A 644 -23.15 -5.43 -35.05
N VAL A 645 -22.05 -5.67 -34.34
CA VAL A 645 -21.05 -4.68 -33.96
C VAL A 645 -19.96 -4.72 -35.04
N ASP A 646 -19.94 -3.69 -35.89
CA ASP A 646 -18.97 -3.58 -36.98
C ASP A 646 -17.60 -3.15 -36.43
N ALA A 647 -16.63 -4.03 -36.57
CA ALA A 647 -15.24 -3.83 -36.18
C ALA A 647 -14.28 -4.43 -37.22
N ARG A 648 -14.70 -4.46 -38.49
CA ARG A 648 -13.95 -5.08 -39.59
C ARG A 648 -12.54 -4.51 -39.79
N ASP A 649 -12.30 -3.28 -39.34
CA ASP A 649 -11.02 -2.58 -39.42
C ASP A 649 -10.20 -2.65 -38.12
N LEU A 650 -10.68 -3.42 -37.13
CA LEU A 650 -10.09 -3.52 -35.79
C LEU A 650 -9.65 -4.94 -35.45
N VAL A 651 -8.72 -5.03 -34.51
CA VAL A 651 -8.32 -6.28 -33.85
C VAL A 651 -9.04 -6.37 -32.50
N ALA A 652 -9.80 -7.44 -32.28
CA ALA A 652 -10.37 -7.73 -30.97
C ALA A 652 -9.37 -8.53 -30.13
N ILE A 653 -9.11 -8.06 -28.92
CA ILE A 653 -8.27 -8.71 -27.92
C ILE A 653 -9.09 -8.94 -26.63
N PRO A 654 -8.67 -9.85 -25.73
CA PRO A 654 -9.25 -9.89 -24.39
C PRO A 654 -9.12 -8.52 -23.73
N GLY A 655 -10.17 -8.08 -23.04
CA GLY A 655 -10.11 -6.85 -22.26
C GLY A 655 -8.97 -6.90 -21.25
N LEU A 656 -8.26 -5.78 -21.11
CA LEU A 656 -7.11 -5.70 -20.21
C LEU A 656 -7.56 -5.70 -18.75
N ILE A 657 -6.72 -6.29 -17.90
CA ILE A 657 -6.93 -6.41 -16.47
C ILE A 657 -5.80 -5.67 -15.76
N ASP A 658 -6.14 -4.61 -15.02
CA ASP A 658 -5.21 -3.92 -14.13
C ASP A 658 -5.30 -4.53 -12.73
N MET A 659 -4.22 -5.16 -12.27
CA MET A 659 -4.22 -5.95 -11.03
C MET A 659 -3.90 -5.14 -9.77
N HIS A 660 -3.55 -3.86 -9.88
CA HIS A 660 -3.28 -3.01 -8.73
C HIS A 660 -3.58 -1.56 -9.08
N ASN A 661 -4.64 -1.02 -8.48
CA ASN A 661 -5.01 0.39 -8.52
C ASN A 661 -5.76 0.75 -7.22
N HIS A 662 -6.07 2.03 -7.03
CA HIS A 662 -6.81 2.56 -5.89
C HIS A 662 -7.89 3.50 -6.41
N TRP A 663 -9.15 3.06 -6.42
CA TRP A 663 -10.24 3.89 -6.93
C TRP A 663 -10.47 5.11 -6.05
N HIS A 664 -10.28 4.98 -4.74
CA HIS A 664 -10.70 5.98 -3.78
C HIS A 664 -9.55 6.77 -3.16
N LEU A 665 -8.29 6.38 -3.36
CA LEU A 665 -7.17 7.31 -3.20
C LEU A 665 -7.39 8.46 -4.18
N ARG A 666 -7.68 9.67 -3.69
CA ARG A 666 -8.10 10.83 -4.51
C ARG A 666 -9.37 10.60 -5.36
N GLY A 667 -10.08 9.48 -5.23
CA GLY A 667 -11.20 9.11 -6.11
C GLY A 667 -12.38 10.09 -6.16
N ARG A 668 -12.69 10.74 -5.04
CA ARG A 668 -13.75 11.76 -4.98
C ARG A 668 -13.55 12.89 -5.97
N GLN A 669 -12.30 13.20 -6.33
CA GLN A 669 -11.96 14.27 -7.25
C GLN A 669 -12.02 13.85 -8.72
N TRP A 670 -11.99 12.53 -8.99
CA TRP A 670 -12.16 11.96 -10.33
C TRP A 670 -13.64 11.82 -10.70
N GLY A 671 -14.49 11.46 -9.74
CA GLY A 671 -15.93 11.27 -9.98
C GLY A 671 -16.19 10.17 -11.01
N ALA A 672 -17.24 10.32 -11.83
CA ALA A 672 -17.66 9.29 -12.79
C ALA A 672 -16.72 9.17 -13.99
N ARG A 673 -15.74 10.07 -14.16
CA ARG A 673 -14.71 9.99 -15.21
C ARG A 673 -13.79 8.79 -15.05
N GLN A 674 -13.49 8.39 -13.82
CA GLN A 674 -12.47 7.36 -13.56
C GLN A 674 -12.79 6.04 -14.26
N GLY A 675 -14.02 5.54 -14.11
CA GLY A 675 -14.47 4.33 -14.80
C GLY A 675 -14.44 4.44 -16.32
N ARG A 676 -14.77 5.63 -16.85
CA ARG A 676 -14.73 5.91 -18.30
C ARG A 676 -13.30 5.92 -18.84
N ALA A 677 -12.35 6.44 -18.08
CA ALA A 677 -10.94 6.47 -18.45
C ALA A 677 -10.39 5.05 -18.62
N TRP A 678 -10.66 4.15 -17.66
CA TRP A 678 -10.27 2.74 -17.76
C TRP A 678 -10.82 2.08 -19.03
N LEU A 679 -12.14 2.22 -19.27
CA LEU A 679 -12.80 1.66 -20.45
C LEU A 679 -12.26 2.26 -21.76
N ALA A 680 -12.02 3.57 -21.82
CA ALA A 680 -11.52 4.24 -23.01
C ALA A 680 -10.12 3.76 -23.45
N TYR A 681 -9.39 3.10 -22.55
CA TYR A 681 -8.09 2.46 -22.79
C TYR A 681 -8.17 0.92 -22.74
N GLY A 682 -9.37 0.33 -22.85
CA GLY A 682 -9.54 -1.11 -23.04
C GLY A 682 -9.35 -1.95 -21.77
N VAL A 683 -9.25 -1.31 -20.60
CA VAL A 683 -9.21 -1.99 -19.31
C VAL A 683 -10.65 -2.31 -18.89
N THR A 684 -11.02 -3.58 -18.93
CA THR A 684 -12.38 -4.05 -18.63
C THR A 684 -12.52 -4.58 -17.20
N THR A 685 -11.41 -4.87 -16.54
CA THR A 685 -11.38 -5.32 -15.14
C THR A 685 -10.26 -4.62 -14.39
N THR A 686 -10.56 -4.19 -13.16
CA THR A 686 -9.60 -3.59 -12.24
C THR A 686 -9.65 -4.33 -10.91
N ARG A 687 -8.49 -4.54 -10.30
CA ARG A 687 -8.36 -5.02 -8.92
C ARG A 687 -7.73 -3.93 -8.05
N SER A 688 -8.39 -3.58 -6.94
CA SER A 688 -7.79 -2.76 -5.89
C SER A 688 -7.27 -3.59 -4.71
N PRO A 689 -5.99 -3.46 -4.32
CA PRO A 689 -5.44 -4.04 -3.10
C PRO A 689 -5.64 -3.16 -1.86
N GLY A 690 -6.40 -2.08 -1.93
CA GLY A 690 -6.77 -1.28 -0.75
C GLY A 690 -7.66 -0.09 -1.08
N ASP A 691 -8.85 -0.03 -0.51
CA ASP A 691 -9.74 1.14 -0.64
C ASP A 691 -10.65 1.25 0.59
N PRO A 692 -11.25 2.42 0.90
CA PRO A 692 -12.24 2.54 1.97
C PRO A 692 -13.40 1.56 1.75
N ALA A 693 -13.68 0.69 2.73
CA ALA A 693 -14.47 -0.52 2.55
C ALA A 693 -15.86 -0.26 1.97
N TYR A 694 -16.57 0.72 2.51
CA TYR A 694 -17.94 1.00 2.05
C TYR A 694 -17.99 1.69 0.70
N GLN A 695 -16.98 2.50 0.38
CA GLN A 695 -16.88 3.09 -0.96
C GLN A 695 -16.52 2.03 -2.00
N MET A 696 -15.67 1.07 -1.62
CA MET A 696 -15.36 -0.09 -2.44
C MET A 696 -16.61 -0.92 -2.76
N VAL A 697 -17.39 -1.32 -1.74
CA VAL A 697 -18.62 -2.09 -1.95
C VAL A 697 -19.62 -1.29 -2.78
N GLU A 698 -19.80 0.00 -2.48
CA GLU A 698 -20.73 0.86 -3.20
C GLU A 698 -20.37 1.02 -4.68
N THR A 699 -19.10 1.23 -5.00
CA THR A 699 -18.60 1.30 -6.38
C THR A 699 -18.84 -0.01 -7.12
N ARG A 700 -18.54 -1.16 -6.47
CA ARG A 700 -18.78 -2.49 -7.05
C ARG A 700 -20.26 -2.71 -7.35
N GLU A 701 -21.14 -2.38 -6.42
CA GLU A 701 -22.60 -2.50 -6.59
C GLU A 701 -23.11 -1.55 -7.67
N ALA A 702 -22.63 -0.30 -7.73
CA ALA A 702 -23.03 0.68 -8.74
C ALA A 702 -22.62 0.25 -10.16
N LEU A 703 -21.39 -0.26 -10.32
CA LEU A 703 -20.90 -0.79 -11.59
C LEU A 703 -21.68 -2.05 -12.02
N ALA A 704 -21.97 -2.95 -11.07
CA ALA A 704 -22.75 -4.15 -11.35
C ALA A 704 -24.23 -3.87 -11.65
N ALA A 705 -24.81 -2.84 -11.02
CA ALA A 705 -26.17 -2.36 -11.27
C ALA A 705 -26.28 -1.52 -12.56
N GLY A 706 -25.15 -1.08 -13.13
CA GLY A 706 -25.10 -0.22 -14.31
C GLY A 706 -25.47 1.25 -14.04
N THR A 707 -25.51 1.68 -12.78
CA THR A 707 -25.71 3.08 -12.40
C THR A 707 -24.42 3.90 -12.44
N LEU A 708 -23.26 3.21 -12.47
CA LEU A 708 -21.96 3.79 -12.78
C LEU A 708 -21.35 3.09 -14.00
N VAL A 709 -20.72 3.84 -14.90
CA VAL A 709 -20.05 3.28 -16.08
C VAL A 709 -18.57 3.09 -15.79
N GLY A 710 -18.08 1.86 -15.95
CA GLY A 710 -16.67 1.54 -15.72
C GLY A 710 -16.39 0.05 -15.91
N PRO A 711 -15.13 -0.37 -15.65
CA PRO A 711 -14.74 -1.77 -15.69
C PRO A 711 -15.39 -2.56 -14.55
N ARG A 712 -15.25 -3.89 -14.59
CA ARG A 712 -15.48 -4.74 -13.43
C ARG A 712 -14.51 -4.33 -12.32
N TYR A 713 -15.02 -4.26 -11.09
CA TYR A 713 -14.24 -3.84 -9.93
C TYR A 713 -14.19 -4.95 -8.90
N LEU A 714 -13.00 -5.54 -8.74
CA LEU A 714 -12.66 -6.51 -7.72
C LEU A 714 -11.77 -5.81 -6.69
N ALA A 715 -11.93 -6.09 -5.41
CA ALA A 715 -11.17 -5.35 -4.42
C ALA A 715 -11.11 -6.00 -3.04
N THR A 716 -10.11 -5.58 -2.27
CA THR A 716 -10.19 -5.54 -0.80
C THR A 716 -10.64 -4.16 -0.36
N GLY A 717 -11.28 -4.08 0.82
CA GLY A 717 -11.40 -2.82 1.53
C GLY A 717 -10.07 -2.38 2.11
N GLU A 718 -10.06 -1.78 3.30
CA GLU A 718 -8.83 -1.21 3.84
C GLU A 718 -7.77 -2.28 4.10
N ALA A 719 -6.52 -1.99 3.76
CA ALA A 719 -5.43 -2.91 4.02
C ALA A 719 -5.11 -2.97 5.53
N ILE A 720 -4.92 -4.18 6.05
CA ILE A 720 -4.64 -4.43 7.46
C ILE A 720 -3.16 -4.13 7.72
N ASP A 721 -2.89 -3.14 8.56
CA ASP A 721 -1.54 -2.65 8.86
C ASP A 721 -1.25 -2.66 10.37
N GLY A 722 -0.06 -2.21 10.78
CA GLY A 722 0.35 -2.16 12.18
C GLY A 722 0.09 -0.84 12.88
N SER A 723 0.94 -0.54 13.86
CA SER A 723 0.81 0.60 14.78
C SER A 723 1.00 1.97 14.15
N ARG A 724 1.63 2.04 12.98
CA ARG A 724 1.97 3.28 12.28
C ARG A 724 1.50 3.17 10.84
N VAL A 725 0.68 4.12 10.41
CA VAL A 725 0.02 4.11 9.11
C VAL A 725 0.30 5.41 8.36
N TYR A 726 0.25 5.35 7.02
CA TYR A 726 0.45 6.51 6.17
C TYR A 726 -0.82 6.91 5.44
N TYR A 727 -1.35 6.04 4.56
CA TYR A 727 -2.53 6.35 3.75
C TYR A 727 -3.82 6.39 4.56
N ASP A 728 -4.83 7.08 4.04
CA ASP A 728 -6.11 7.31 4.70
C ASP A 728 -7.00 6.06 4.84
N PHE A 729 -6.72 5.01 4.07
CA PHE A 729 -7.44 3.72 4.04
C PHE A 729 -6.61 2.53 4.57
N MET A 730 -5.65 2.77 5.47
CA MET A 730 -4.91 1.70 6.16
C MET A 730 -5.51 1.45 7.54
N ARG A 731 -5.72 0.18 7.93
CA ARG A 731 -6.31 -0.19 9.24
C ARG A 731 -5.24 -0.53 10.26
N PRO A 732 -4.95 0.38 11.22
CA PRO A 732 -3.95 0.13 12.24
C PRO A 732 -4.44 -0.97 13.18
N THR A 733 -3.81 -2.15 13.11
CA THR A 733 -4.22 -3.37 13.81
C THR A 733 -3.16 -3.78 14.81
N LEU A 734 -3.55 -3.81 16.08
CA LEU A 734 -2.61 -3.94 17.20
C LEU A 734 -2.79 -5.20 18.03
N SER A 735 -3.90 -5.91 17.86
CA SER A 735 -4.25 -7.07 18.68
C SER A 735 -4.96 -8.14 17.87
N ARG A 736 -5.05 -9.34 18.44
CA ARG A 736 -5.79 -10.45 17.83
C ARG A 736 -7.31 -10.21 17.84
N GLU A 737 -7.83 -9.62 18.92
CA GLU A 737 -9.25 -9.27 19.03
C GLU A 737 -9.66 -8.31 17.91
N GLN A 738 -8.86 -7.26 17.67
CA GLN A 738 -9.11 -6.35 16.58
C GLN A 738 -8.98 -7.04 15.21
N LEU A 739 -7.96 -7.89 15.02
CA LEU A 739 -7.80 -8.62 13.77
C LEU A 739 -9.03 -9.49 13.46
N ASP A 740 -9.63 -10.13 14.47
CA ASP A 740 -10.82 -10.95 14.28
C ASP A 740 -12.02 -10.09 13.80
N LEU A 741 -12.15 -8.84 14.30
CA LEU A 741 -13.13 -7.86 13.79
C LEU A 741 -12.86 -7.48 12.32
N GLU A 742 -11.60 -7.23 11.95
CA GLU A 742 -11.23 -6.85 10.58
C GLU A 742 -11.48 -7.98 9.57
N VAL A 743 -11.14 -9.23 9.95
CA VAL A 743 -11.45 -10.41 9.14
C VAL A 743 -12.96 -10.58 9.00
N GLN A 744 -13.72 -10.44 10.09
CA GLN A 744 -15.18 -10.51 10.04
C GLN A 744 -15.75 -9.43 9.09
N ARG A 745 -15.27 -8.19 9.15
CA ARG A 745 -15.68 -7.12 8.22
C ARG A 745 -15.44 -7.52 6.77
N ALA A 746 -14.26 -8.06 6.45
CA ALA A 746 -13.92 -8.49 5.10
C ALA A 746 -14.87 -9.57 4.56
N LEU A 747 -15.26 -10.54 5.40
CA LEU A 747 -16.20 -11.60 5.01
C LEU A 747 -17.63 -11.08 4.84
N GLU A 748 -18.11 -10.26 5.78
CA GLU A 748 -19.48 -9.75 5.74
C GLU A 748 -19.70 -8.68 4.65
N LEU A 749 -18.66 -7.96 4.26
CA LEU A 749 -18.67 -7.05 3.11
C LEU A 749 -18.28 -7.75 1.79
N ASP A 750 -18.07 -9.07 1.83
CA ASP A 750 -17.81 -9.90 0.65
C ASP A 750 -16.62 -9.36 -0.16
N TYR A 751 -15.44 -9.24 0.46
CA TYR A 751 -14.22 -8.83 -0.22
C TYR A 751 -13.77 -9.89 -1.22
N ASP A 752 -13.06 -9.48 -2.28
CA ASP A 752 -12.49 -10.41 -3.26
C ASP A 752 -11.13 -10.96 -2.82
N LEU A 753 -10.45 -10.24 -1.92
CA LEU A 753 -9.18 -10.59 -1.33
C LEU A 753 -8.96 -9.83 -0.01
N VAL A 754 -7.87 -10.12 0.68
CA VAL A 754 -7.36 -9.34 1.82
C VAL A 754 -5.95 -8.83 1.49
N LYS A 755 -5.58 -7.67 2.04
CA LYS A 755 -4.22 -7.13 1.96
C LYS A 755 -3.66 -6.92 3.36
N THR A 756 -2.41 -7.36 3.58
CA THR A 756 -1.62 -6.93 4.74
C THR A 756 -0.53 -5.95 4.32
N TYR A 757 -0.19 -5.01 5.20
CA TYR A 757 0.72 -3.91 4.89
C TYR A 757 1.96 -3.83 5.79
N VAL A 758 2.81 -2.84 5.52
CA VAL A 758 4.23 -2.81 5.87
C VAL A 758 4.53 -2.73 7.36
N ARG A 759 3.59 -2.40 8.24
CA ARG A 759 3.82 -2.38 9.70
C ARG A 759 3.07 -3.49 10.44
N LEU A 760 2.29 -4.34 9.78
CA LEU A 760 1.62 -5.45 10.48
C LEU A 760 2.67 -6.47 11.00
N PRO A 761 2.69 -6.82 12.30
CA PRO A 761 3.58 -7.86 12.83
C PRO A 761 3.44 -9.20 12.10
N VAL A 762 4.52 -9.97 11.98
CA VAL A 762 4.55 -11.21 11.19
C VAL A 762 3.58 -12.25 11.75
N GLU A 763 3.41 -12.31 13.07
CA GLU A 763 2.42 -13.20 13.70
C GLU A 763 0.98 -12.86 13.31
N LEU A 764 0.64 -11.56 13.21
CA LEU A 764 -0.68 -11.12 12.76
C LEU A 764 -0.85 -11.36 11.26
N GLN A 765 0.18 -11.10 10.44
CA GLN A 765 0.18 -11.45 9.01
C GLN A 765 -0.15 -12.94 8.78
N ARG A 766 0.52 -13.83 9.52
CA ARG A 766 0.26 -15.27 9.46
C ARG A 766 -1.18 -15.62 9.87
N ALA A 767 -1.70 -14.98 10.93
CA ALA A 767 -3.07 -15.18 11.37
C ALA A 767 -4.08 -14.72 10.32
N THR A 768 -3.83 -13.57 9.67
CA THR A 768 -4.65 -13.04 8.58
C THR A 768 -4.63 -13.98 7.37
N ALA A 769 -3.46 -14.45 6.94
CA ALA A 769 -3.32 -15.38 5.82
C ALA A 769 -4.12 -16.66 6.07
N ALA A 770 -3.95 -17.26 7.26
CA ALA A 770 -4.69 -18.46 7.64
C ALA A 770 -6.22 -18.21 7.69
N ALA A 771 -6.67 -17.04 8.14
CA ALA A 771 -8.09 -16.71 8.22
C ALA A 771 -8.71 -16.44 6.84
N ALA A 772 -8.05 -15.65 6.00
CA ALA A 772 -8.45 -15.39 4.61
C ALA A 772 -8.56 -16.71 3.84
N HIS A 773 -7.56 -17.58 3.99
CA HIS A 773 -7.52 -18.88 3.32
C HIS A 773 -8.63 -19.84 3.74
N ARG A 774 -8.94 -19.92 5.05
CA ARG A 774 -10.09 -20.70 5.53
C ARG A 774 -11.42 -20.21 4.97
N ALA A 775 -11.51 -18.92 4.64
CA ALA A 775 -12.70 -18.32 4.04
C ALA A 775 -12.69 -18.36 2.50
N GLY A 776 -11.67 -18.95 1.87
CA GLY A 776 -11.55 -18.99 0.42
C GLY A 776 -11.01 -17.69 -0.22
N LEU A 777 -10.63 -16.69 0.56
CA LEU A 777 -10.09 -15.41 0.06
C LEU A 777 -8.58 -15.46 -0.17
N ARG A 778 -8.13 -14.88 -1.28
CA ARG A 778 -6.69 -14.67 -1.53
C ARG A 778 -6.15 -13.56 -0.62
N LEU A 779 -4.86 -13.59 -0.34
CA LEU A 779 -4.18 -12.58 0.44
C LEU A 779 -2.92 -12.09 -0.27
N THR A 780 -2.74 -10.78 -0.33
CA THR A 780 -1.52 -10.16 -0.85
C THR A 780 -0.78 -9.38 0.22
N SER A 781 0.51 -9.14 0.00
CA SER A 781 1.33 -8.31 0.88
C SER A 781 2.24 -7.39 0.07
N HIS A 782 3.06 -6.61 0.77
CA HIS A 782 4.06 -5.73 0.17
C HIS A 782 5.49 -6.33 0.25
N TYR A 783 5.61 -7.58 0.70
CA TYR A 783 6.89 -8.26 0.91
C TYR A 783 6.98 -9.54 0.11
N LEU A 784 8.20 -9.90 -0.30
CA LEU A 784 8.50 -11.24 -0.82
C LEU A 784 8.64 -12.23 0.33
N TYR A 785 9.49 -11.90 1.31
CA TYR A 785 9.70 -12.73 2.50
C TYR A 785 9.42 -11.89 3.75
N PRO A 786 8.66 -12.40 4.75
CA PRO A 786 8.22 -13.78 4.95
C PRO A 786 6.96 -14.21 4.19
N ALA A 787 6.37 -13.37 3.33
CA ALA A 787 5.11 -13.69 2.65
C ALA A 787 5.14 -15.02 1.89
N ALA A 788 6.25 -15.33 1.21
CA ALA A 788 6.47 -16.60 0.51
C ALA A 788 6.40 -17.80 1.45
N ASP A 789 7.01 -17.72 2.63
CA ASP A 789 6.95 -18.77 3.65
C ASP A 789 5.55 -18.89 4.28
N LEU A 790 4.91 -17.75 4.56
CA LEU A 790 3.56 -17.71 5.12
C LEU A 790 2.47 -18.21 4.16
N GLY A 791 2.82 -18.49 2.90
CA GLY A 791 1.91 -18.96 1.87
C GLY A 791 0.94 -17.89 1.37
N MET A 792 1.34 -16.61 1.42
CA MET A 792 0.53 -15.54 0.82
C MET A 792 0.44 -15.71 -0.71
N ASP A 793 -0.54 -15.13 -1.36
CA ASP A 793 -0.86 -15.39 -2.78
C ASP A 793 -0.17 -14.42 -3.76
N GLY A 794 0.36 -13.30 -3.29
CA GLY A 794 1.04 -12.31 -4.13
C GLY A 794 1.72 -11.18 -3.39
N MET A 795 2.74 -10.60 -4.04
CA MET A 795 3.43 -9.38 -3.61
C MET A 795 3.08 -8.23 -4.55
N GLU A 796 2.72 -7.09 -3.97
CA GLU A 796 2.56 -5.83 -4.69
C GLU A 796 3.86 -5.02 -4.68
N HIS A 797 4.19 -4.45 -5.84
CA HIS A 797 5.37 -3.64 -6.15
C HIS A 797 6.70 -4.39 -6.04
N VAL A 798 7.60 -4.22 -7.02
CA VAL A 798 9.00 -4.64 -6.86
C VAL A 798 9.82 -3.66 -6.01
N GLY A 799 9.47 -2.37 -6.06
CA GLY A 799 10.13 -1.28 -5.35
C GLY A 799 9.10 -0.34 -4.75
N ALA A 800 9.05 -0.28 -3.41
CA ALA A 800 8.17 0.58 -2.64
C ALA A 800 8.54 0.52 -1.15
N THR A 801 7.70 1.07 -0.27
CA THR A 801 8.01 1.20 1.16
C THR A 801 8.28 -0.12 1.85
N ASN A 802 9.29 -0.10 2.70
CA ASN A 802 9.66 -1.23 3.52
C ASN A 802 9.99 -0.73 4.93
N ARG A 803 9.39 -1.36 5.95
CA ARG A 803 9.68 -1.12 7.37
C ARG A 803 11.17 -1.15 7.72
N LEU A 804 12.00 -1.87 6.95
CA LEU A 804 13.45 -1.99 7.16
C LEU A 804 14.24 -0.77 6.67
N GLY A 805 13.66 0.06 5.80
CA GLY A 805 14.36 1.15 5.09
C GLY A 805 15.18 0.70 3.87
N TYR A 806 15.03 -0.57 3.47
CA TYR A 806 15.57 -1.15 2.25
C TYR A 806 14.72 -2.37 1.85
N SER A 807 14.84 -2.83 0.60
CA SER A 807 14.03 -3.94 0.06
C SER A 807 14.82 -5.26 0.02
N HIS A 808 14.18 -6.40 0.29
CA HIS A 808 14.76 -7.73 -0.01
C HIS A 808 14.39 -8.23 -1.42
N THR A 809 13.70 -7.40 -2.21
CA THR A 809 13.24 -7.74 -3.55
C THR A 809 14.11 -7.09 -4.62
N ILE A 810 14.56 -5.85 -4.39
CA ILE A 810 15.47 -5.12 -5.27
C ILE A 810 16.51 -4.35 -4.46
N SER A 811 17.69 -4.13 -5.03
CA SER A 811 18.71 -3.24 -4.50
C SER A 811 18.35 -1.76 -4.76
N ARG A 812 19.12 -0.84 -4.16
CA ARG A 812 18.99 0.62 -4.39
C ARG A 812 19.27 1.03 -5.85
N THR A 813 19.88 0.16 -6.64
CA THR A 813 20.10 0.39 -8.08
C THR A 813 19.05 -0.32 -8.95
N GLY A 814 18.01 -0.91 -8.34
CA GLY A 814 16.90 -1.55 -9.03
C GLY A 814 17.15 -3.00 -9.46
N ARG A 815 18.16 -3.69 -8.91
CA ARG A 815 18.53 -5.05 -9.31
C ARG A 815 18.02 -6.10 -8.33
N ALA A 816 17.63 -7.26 -8.84
CA ALA A 816 17.27 -8.43 -8.03
C ALA A 816 18.21 -9.61 -8.34
N TYR A 817 18.47 -10.46 -7.34
CA TYR A 817 19.41 -11.58 -7.45
C TYR A 817 18.70 -12.93 -7.44
N GLN A 818 19.46 -14.03 -7.43
CA GLN A 818 18.91 -15.39 -7.53
C GLN A 818 17.85 -15.69 -6.45
N ASP A 819 18.00 -15.18 -5.24
CA ASP A 819 17.03 -15.40 -4.16
C ASP A 819 15.62 -14.97 -4.55
N VAL A 820 15.48 -13.81 -5.15
CA VAL A 820 14.18 -13.23 -5.51
C VAL A 820 13.48 -14.08 -6.56
N VAL A 821 14.20 -14.49 -7.61
CA VAL A 821 13.66 -15.33 -8.69
C VAL A 821 13.27 -16.71 -8.17
N GLU A 822 14.14 -17.33 -7.35
CA GLU A 822 13.90 -18.65 -6.74
C GLU A 822 12.67 -18.63 -5.83
N LEU A 823 12.53 -17.62 -4.97
CA LEU A 823 11.40 -17.52 -4.03
C LEU A 823 10.06 -17.36 -4.76
N PHE A 824 9.98 -16.53 -5.81
CA PHE A 824 8.76 -16.42 -6.62
C PHE A 824 8.44 -17.71 -7.37
N ALA A 825 9.44 -18.29 -8.06
CA ALA A 825 9.24 -19.51 -8.83
C ALA A 825 8.82 -20.70 -7.95
N LYS A 826 9.34 -20.81 -6.73
CA LYS A 826 9.05 -21.92 -5.81
C LYS A 826 7.76 -21.75 -5.01
N SER A 827 7.42 -20.53 -4.59
CA SER A 827 6.19 -20.26 -3.81
C SER A 827 4.93 -20.29 -4.66
N GLY A 828 5.04 -19.93 -5.95
CA GLY A 828 3.88 -19.72 -6.82
C GLY A 828 3.11 -18.43 -6.53
N MET A 829 3.65 -17.55 -5.67
CA MET A 829 3.15 -16.20 -5.48
C MET A 829 3.18 -15.42 -6.80
N SER A 830 2.20 -14.53 -6.98
CA SER A 830 2.34 -13.51 -8.02
C SER A 830 3.25 -12.37 -7.59
N VAL A 831 3.81 -11.67 -8.57
CA VAL A 831 4.36 -10.33 -8.42
C VAL A 831 3.60 -9.38 -9.31
N THR A 832 3.12 -8.28 -8.73
CA THR A 832 2.65 -7.11 -9.48
C THR A 832 3.78 -6.08 -9.50
N PRO A 833 4.51 -5.88 -10.62
CA PRO A 833 5.73 -5.11 -10.56
C PRO A 833 5.55 -3.62 -10.28
N THR A 834 4.46 -3.04 -10.81
CA THR A 834 4.17 -1.59 -10.75
C THR A 834 5.36 -0.76 -11.20
N LEU A 835 5.59 -0.69 -12.51
CA LEU A 835 6.79 -0.09 -13.09
C LEU A 835 6.73 1.45 -13.07
N PHE A 836 6.77 2.07 -11.89
CA PHE A 836 6.67 3.53 -11.71
C PHE A 836 7.67 4.35 -12.54
N HIS A 837 8.86 3.83 -12.79
CA HIS A 837 9.86 4.51 -13.61
C HIS A 837 9.52 4.50 -15.12
N ALA A 838 8.47 3.81 -15.55
CA ALA A 838 8.01 3.77 -16.95
C ALA A 838 7.61 5.14 -17.51
N ARG A 839 7.32 6.12 -16.63
CA ARG A 839 7.16 7.54 -16.99
C ARG A 839 8.34 8.11 -17.79
N VAL A 840 9.56 7.58 -17.60
CA VAL A 840 10.76 8.02 -18.32
C VAL A 840 10.64 7.82 -19.84
N LEU A 841 9.80 6.88 -20.27
CA LEU A 841 9.58 6.61 -21.69
C LEU A 841 8.73 7.68 -22.39
N TYR A 842 8.15 8.65 -21.65
CA TYR A 842 7.53 9.83 -22.27
C TYR A 842 8.53 10.72 -23.02
N ALA A 843 9.83 10.59 -22.75
CA ALA A 843 10.87 11.22 -23.58
C ALA A 843 10.94 10.63 -25.00
N GLU A 844 10.46 9.40 -25.19
CA GLU A 844 10.48 8.68 -26.47
C GLU A 844 9.12 8.68 -27.16
N ASP A 845 8.04 8.56 -26.39
CA ASP A 845 6.68 8.48 -26.91
C ASP A 845 5.68 9.21 -26.00
N ARG A 846 5.11 10.31 -26.50
CA ARG A 846 4.12 11.14 -25.83
C ARG A 846 2.68 10.85 -26.26
N SER A 847 2.45 9.80 -27.05
CA SER A 847 1.14 9.53 -27.67
C SER A 847 0.00 9.42 -26.66
N LEU A 848 0.25 8.92 -25.46
CA LEU A 848 -0.75 8.78 -24.38
C LEU A 848 -1.05 10.13 -23.69
N VAL A 849 -0.04 11.00 -23.61
CA VAL A 849 -0.15 12.34 -22.99
C VAL A 849 -0.91 13.29 -23.91
N GLU A 850 -0.63 13.21 -25.21
CA GLU A 850 -1.23 14.07 -26.24
C GLU A 850 -2.61 13.56 -26.72
N ASP A 851 -3.07 12.44 -26.18
CA ASP A 851 -4.35 11.82 -26.55
C ASP A 851 -5.55 12.67 -26.10
N GLU A 852 -6.56 12.80 -26.97
CA GLU A 852 -7.81 13.50 -26.61
C GLU A 852 -8.47 12.90 -25.36
N ARG A 853 -8.39 11.57 -25.19
CA ARG A 853 -9.01 10.85 -24.07
C ARG A 853 -8.49 11.34 -22.72
N THR A 854 -7.18 11.56 -22.56
CA THR A 854 -6.63 12.07 -21.30
C THR A 854 -7.01 13.53 -21.10
N ARG A 855 -6.96 14.36 -22.14
CA ARG A 855 -7.39 15.77 -22.08
C ARG A 855 -8.84 15.93 -21.62
N VAL A 856 -9.73 15.04 -22.04
CA VAL A 856 -11.18 15.10 -21.74
C VAL A 856 -11.54 14.39 -20.42
N LEU A 857 -10.98 13.21 -20.15
CA LEU A 857 -11.37 12.37 -19.02
C LEU A 857 -10.51 12.57 -17.78
N PHE A 858 -9.34 13.20 -17.86
CA PHE A 858 -8.60 13.52 -16.64
C PHE A 858 -9.15 14.83 -16.07
N PRO A 859 -9.37 14.92 -14.74
CA PRO A 859 -9.60 16.20 -14.11
C PRO A 859 -8.51 17.21 -14.51
N PRO A 860 -8.82 18.51 -14.71
CA PRO A 860 -7.87 19.45 -15.28
C PRO A 860 -6.52 19.54 -14.54
N TRP A 861 -6.52 19.38 -13.21
CA TRP A 861 -5.30 19.33 -12.41
C TRP A 861 -4.51 18.03 -12.57
N GLU A 862 -5.17 16.88 -12.76
CA GLU A 862 -4.49 15.60 -13.06
C GLU A 862 -3.90 15.61 -14.47
N HIS A 863 -4.62 16.17 -15.45
CA HIS A 863 -4.09 16.35 -16.80
C HIS A 863 -2.86 17.27 -16.80
N ARG A 864 -2.90 18.37 -16.04
CA ARG A 864 -1.75 19.27 -15.92
C ARG A 864 -0.54 18.56 -15.30
N ARG A 865 -0.72 17.84 -14.19
CA ARG A 865 0.34 17.01 -13.58
C ARG A 865 0.89 16.00 -14.57
N TYR A 866 0.02 15.38 -15.35
CA TYR A 866 0.41 14.40 -16.34
C TYR A 866 1.32 14.99 -17.43
N VAL A 867 0.99 16.18 -17.93
CA VAL A 867 1.82 16.92 -18.89
C VAL A 867 3.15 17.37 -18.27
N GLU A 868 3.11 17.95 -17.06
CA GLU A 868 4.31 18.41 -16.33
C GLU A 868 5.31 17.26 -16.11
N GLU A 869 4.80 16.07 -15.76
CA GLU A 869 5.61 14.87 -15.59
C GLU A 869 6.20 14.35 -16.90
N ALA A 870 5.42 14.36 -17.98
CA ALA A 870 5.91 14.00 -19.30
C ALA A 870 6.98 14.98 -19.82
N ASP A 871 6.85 16.26 -19.51
CA ASP A 871 7.85 17.29 -19.85
C ASP A 871 9.16 17.11 -19.05
N ALA A 872 9.06 16.60 -17.81
CA ALA A 872 10.21 16.28 -16.96
C ALA A 872 10.93 14.98 -17.36
N ALA A 873 10.32 14.11 -18.18
CA ALA A 873 10.88 12.81 -18.57
C ALA A 873 12.17 12.90 -19.41
N GLY A 874 12.51 14.07 -19.97
CA GLY A 874 13.75 14.32 -20.71
C GLY A 874 14.90 14.93 -19.88
N THR A 875 14.71 15.11 -18.57
CA THR A 875 15.69 15.79 -17.70
C THR A 875 16.97 14.95 -17.46
N PRO A 876 18.08 15.54 -16.97
CA PRO A 876 19.30 14.81 -16.64
C PRO A 876 19.16 13.69 -15.59
N ALA A 877 18.06 13.65 -14.84
CA ALA A 877 17.76 12.56 -13.90
C ALA A 877 17.22 11.29 -14.60
N SER A 878 16.76 11.41 -15.85
CA SER A 878 16.06 10.38 -16.62
C SER A 878 16.90 9.13 -16.94
N PRO A 879 18.22 9.22 -17.25
CA PRO A 879 19.05 8.04 -17.47
C PRO A 879 19.05 7.06 -16.29
N TRP A 880 19.04 7.58 -15.05
CA TRP A 880 18.95 6.75 -13.85
C TRP A 880 17.61 6.01 -13.77
N SER A 881 16.50 6.73 -13.91
CA SER A 881 15.15 6.12 -13.90
C SER A 881 15.03 5.02 -14.95
N ARG A 882 15.65 5.22 -16.13
CA ARG A 882 15.69 4.21 -17.19
C ARG A 882 16.48 2.95 -16.79
N GLU A 883 17.63 3.12 -16.16
CA GLU A 883 18.46 1.98 -15.69
C GLU A 883 17.75 1.19 -14.58
N VAL A 884 17.12 1.88 -13.62
CA VAL A 884 16.31 1.24 -12.57
C VAL A 884 15.12 0.48 -13.19
N LEU A 885 14.41 1.11 -14.13
CA LEU A 885 13.32 0.47 -14.86
C LEU A 885 13.76 -0.80 -15.59
N ALA A 886 14.93 -0.78 -16.23
CA ALA A 886 15.49 -1.95 -16.90
C ALA A 886 15.75 -3.09 -15.90
N GLY A 887 16.28 -2.79 -14.70
CA GLY A 887 16.48 -3.77 -13.63
C GLY A 887 15.17 -4.38 -13.11
N TRP A 888 14.11 -3.57 -12.99
CA TRP A 888 12.80 -4.04 -12.57
C TRP A 888 12.15 -4.96 -13.62
N VAL A 889 12.27 -4.60 -14.90
CA VAL A 889 11.76 -5.44 -16.00
C VAL A 889 12.58 -6.72 -16.13
N ASP A 890 13.91 -6.67 -15.96
CA ASP A 890 14.76 -7.87 -15.96
C ASP A 890 14.34 -8.85 -14.86
N MET A 891 14.10 -8.35 -13.64
CA MET A 891 13.59 -9.17 -12.54
C MET A 891 12.26 -9.83 -12.90
N ALA A 892 11.28 -9.05 -13.38
CA ALA A 892 9.98 -9.58 -13.80
C ALA A 892 10.12 -10.61 -14.93
N LEU A 893 11.00 -10.37 -15.90
CA LEU A 893 11.24 -11.27 -17.02
C LEU A 893 11.84 -12.61 -16.57
N ARG A 894 12.83 -12.57 -15.67
CA ARG A 894 13.43 -13.77 -15.08
C ARG A 894 12.43 -14.56 -14.25
N VAL A 895 11.59 -13.89 -13.47
CA VAL A 895 10.49 -14.54 -12.73
C VAL A 895 9.50 -15.20 -13.70
N HIS A 896 9.04 -14.46 -14.73
CA HIS A 896 8.12 -14.97 -15.74
C HIS A 896 8.65 -16.22 -16.45
N ARG A 897 9.90 -16.16 -16.94
CA ARG A 897 10.53 -17.27 -17.68
C ARG A 897 10.96 -18.43 -16.79
N ALA A 898 11.12 -18.22 -15.48
CA ALA A 898 11.31 -19.29 -14.50
C ALA A 898 9.99 -19.98 -14.09
N GLY A 899 8.85 -19.57 -14.65
CA GLY A 899 7.52 -20.13 -14.35
C GLY A 899 6.80 -19.45 -13.18
N GLY A 900 7.31 -18.33 -12.68
CA GLY A 900 6.61 -17.47 -11.71
C GLY A 900 5.51 -16.64 -12.37
N LEU A 901 4.55 -16.17 -11.56
CA LEU A 901 3.37 -15.47 -12.05
C LEU A 901 3.55 -13.95 -11.99
N VAL A 902 3.82 -13.32 -13.14
CA VAL A 902 3.88 -11.85 -13.26
C VAL A 902 2.53 -11.33 -13.76
N VAL A 903 1.98 -10.34 -13.05
CA VAL A 903 0.71 -9.68 -13.40
C VAL A 903 0.90 -8.16 -13.53
N CYS A 904 0.26 -7.54 -14.53
CA CYS A 904 0.35 -6.09 -14.73
C CYS A 904 -0.56 -5.33 -13.75
N GLY A 905 -0.05 -4.26 -13.14
CA GLY A 905 -0.80 -3.35 -12.27
C GLY A 905 -0.04 -2.04 -12.09
N THR A 906 -0.73 -0.96 -11.75
CA THR A 906 -0.24 0.42 -11.94
C THR A 906 -0.11 1.25 -10.68
N ASP A 907 -0.82 0.90 -9.60
CA ASP A 907 -0.97 1.71 -8.40
C ASP A 907 -1.59 3.09 -8.65
N ALA A 908 -2.36 3.23 -9.73
CA ALA A 908 -3.06 4.48 -10.03
C ALA A 908 -4.05 4.86 -8.90
N PRO A 909 -4.16 6.14 -8.48
CA PRO A 909 -3.60 7.33 -9.10
C PRO A 909 -2.25 7.79 -8.51
N LEU A 910 -1.46 6.93 -7.86
CA LEU A 910 -0.05 7.23 -7.60
C LEU A 910 0.76 7.20 -8.89
N ASP A 911 0.40 6.29 -9.80
CA ASP A 911 0.69 6.40 -11.24
C ASP A 911 -0.55 6.92 -11.99
N HIS A 912 -0.51 7.06 -13.31
CA HIS A 912 -1.64 7.61 -14.06
C HIS A 912 -2.76 6.59 -14.30
N VAL A 913 -4.01 7.00 -14.07
CA VAL A 913 -5.21 6.18 -14.31
C VAL A 913 -5.29 5.77 -15.78
N ALA A 914 -5.47 4.47 -16.04
CA ALA A 914 -5.63 3.84 -17.36
C ALA A 914 -4.40 3.85 -18.29
N THR A 915 -3.69 4.97 -18.43
CA THR A 915 -2.54 5.07 -19.35
C THR A 915 -1.33 4.28 -18.85
N SER A 916 -1.15 4.16 -17.53
CA SER A 916 0.00 3.46 -16.95
C SER A 916 -0.01 1.97 -17.22
N THR A 917 -1.19 1.35 -17.41
CA THR A 917 -1.28 -0.07 -17.81
C THR A 917 -0.56 -0.25 -19.15
N HIS A 918 -0.82 0.64 -20.10
CA HIS A 918 -0.13 0.64 -21.40
C HIS A 918 1.33 1.02 -21.29
N GLN A 919 1.68 1.97 -20.41
CA GLN A 919 3.07 2.35 -20.18
C GLN A 919 3.90 1.21 -19.57
N ASN A 920 3.32 0.41 -18.68
CA ASN A 920 3.94 -0.79 -18.11
C ASN A 920 4.17 -1.85 -19.20
N LEU A 921 3.19 -2.11 -20.06
CA LEU A 921 3.34 -3.02 -21.19
C LEU A 921 4.45 -2.58 -22.17
N ARG A 922 4.50 -1.27 -22.48
CA ARG A 922 5.55 -0.67 -23.31
C ARG A 922 6.93 -0.82 -22.67
N ALA A 923 7.04 -0.58 -21.35
CA ALA A 923 8.28 -0.75 -20.61
C ALA A 923 8.76 -2.22 -20.60
N MET A 924 7.84 -3.17 -20.39
CA MET A 924 8.18 -4.60 -20.48
C MET A 924 8.79 -4.95 -21.83
N VAL A 925 8.19 -4.48 -22.93
CA VAL A 925 8.71 -4.74 -24.29
C VAL A 925 10.03 -4.02 -24.55
N ALA A 926 10.17 -2.77 -24.11
CA ALA A 926 11.40 -1.99 -24.27
C ALA A 926 12.63 -2.65 -23.62
N PHE A 927 12.42 -3.46 -22.57
CA PHE A 927 13.50 -4.13 -21.83
C PHE A 927 13.44 -5.67 -21.86
N GLY A 928 12.80 -6.25 -22.90
CA GLY A 928 13.08 -7.64 -23.31
C GLY A 928 11.91 -8.63 -23.28
N PHE A 929 10.72 -8.25 -22.80
CA PHE A 929 9.51 -9.03 -23.07
C PHE A 929 9.17 -8.95 -24.57
N THR A 930 8.63 -10.03 -25.13
CA THR A 930 7.87 -9.94 -26.39
C THR A 930 6.51 -9.27 -26.14
N PRO A 931 5.86 -8.69 -27.17
CA PRO A 931 4.50 -8.16 -27.03
C PRO A 931 3.51 -9.20 -26.47
N LEU A 932 3.63 -10.46 -26.90
CA LEU A 932 2.83 -11.58 -26.38
C LEU A 932 3.05 -11.81 -24.87
N GLU A 933 4.31 -11.92 -24.43
CA GLU A 933 4.63 -12.11 -23.01
C GLU A 933 4.11 -10.92 -22.18
N ALA A 934 4.27 -9.67 -22.66
CA ALA A 934 3.78 -8.48 -21.96
C ALA A 934 2.25 -8.47 -21.85
N LEU A 935 1.52 -8.65 -22.97
CA LEU A 935 0.04 -8.67 -22.98
C LEU A 935 -0.54 -9.79 -22.10
N THR A 936 0.15 -10.92 -22.02
CA THR A 936 -0.21 -12.05 -21.15
C THR A 936 -0.27 -11.62 -19.68
N THR A 937 0.61 -10.71 -19.23
CA THR A 937 0.62 -10.21 -17.84
C THR A 937 -0.64 -9.42 -17.48
N ALA A 938 -1.26 -8.75 -18.47
CA ALA A 938 -2.47 -7.93 -18.32
C ALA A 938 -3.75 -8.65 -18.79
N THR A 939 -3.68 -9.95 -19.12
CA THR A 939 -4.82 -10.73 -19.59
C THR A 939 -4.87 -12.08 -18.87
N ARG A 940 -4.24 -13.12 -19.43
CA ARG A 940 -4.30 -14.49 -18.93
C ARG A 940 -3.75 -14.65 -17.51
N ASN A 941 -2.56 -14.12 -17.22
CA ASN A 941 -1.94 -14.29 -15.89
C ASN A 941 -2.77 -13.59 -14.80
N ALA A 942 -3.29 -12.40 -15.11
CA ALA A 942 -4.18 -11.67 -14.24
C ALA A 942 -5.48 -12.46 -13.99
N ALA A 943 -6.09 -13.03 -15.03
CA ALA A 943 -7.28 -13.86 -14.91
C ALA A 943 -7.02 -15.17 -14.11
N GLU A 944 -5.85 -15.80 -14.28
CA GLU A 944 -5.42 -16.95 -13.47
C GLU A 944 -5.32 -16.59 -11.99
N TRP A 945 -4.69 -15.45 -11.68
CA TRP A 945 -4.63 -14.97 -10.31
C TRP A 945 -6.01 -14.59 -9.75
N LEU A 946 -6.94 -14.13 -10.57
CA LEU A 946 -8.30 -13.85 -10.08
C LEU A 946 -9.16 -15.12 -9.88
N GLY A 947 -8.65 -16.30 -10.23
CA GLY A 947 -9.47 -17.52 -10.21
C GLY A 947 -10.52 -17.54 -11.33
N MET A 948 -10.25 -16.80 -12.40
CA MET A 948 -11.16 -16.56 -13.53
C MET A 948 -10.53 -16.96 -14.87
N ALA A 949 -9.48 -17.80 -14.85
CA ALA A 949 -8.88 -18.34 -16.06
C ALA A 949 -9.93 -18.97 -16.97
N GLY A 950 -9.97 -18.55 -18.23
CA GLY A 950 -10.94 -19.02 -19.20
C GLY A 950 -12.33 -18.37 -19.14
N ARG A 951 -12.61 -17.58 -18.09
CA ARG A 951 -13.78 -16.69 -17.99
C ARG A 951 -13.41 -15.25 -18.35
N LEU A 952 -12.21 -14.81 -17.97
CA LEU A 952 -11.58 -13.55 -18.36
C LEU A 952 -10.21 -13.82 -18.99
N GLY A 953 -9.63 -12.80 -19.64
CA GLY A 953 -8.29 -12.85 -20.21
C GLY A 953 -8.16 -13.73 -21.47
N ALA A 954 -9.28 -14.14 -22.08
CA ALA A 954 -9.31 -14.93 -23.31
C ALA A 954 -10.55 -14.61 -24.18
N VAL A 955 -10.45 -14.83 -25.49
CA VAL A 955 -11.60 -14.75 -26.44
C VAL A 955 -11.93 -16.16 -26.94
N ARG A 956 -12.80 -16.87 -26.22
CA ARG A 956 -13.18 -18.25 -26.52
C ARG A 956 -14.57 -18.60 -26.00
N PRO A 957 -15.22 -19.66 -26.51
CA PRO A 957 -16.50 -20.13 -25.96
C PRO A 957 -16.48 -20.29 -24.43
N GLY A 958 -17.51 -19.78 -23.76
CA GLY A 958 -17.67 -19.77 -22.31
C GLY A 958 -16.99 -18.60 -21.57
N ALA A 959 -16.12 -17.84 -22.23
CA ALA A 959 -15.55 -16.62 -21.65
C ALA A 959 -16.59 -15.50 -21.59
N HIS A 960 -16.45 -14.57 -20.64
CA HIS A 960 -17.21 -13.32 -20.68
C HIS A 960 -16.79 -12.50 -21.90
N ALA A 961 -17.75 -11.83 -22.53
CA ALA A 961 -17.50 -10.91 -23.63
C ALA A 961 -16.95 -9.57 -23.10
N ASP A 962 -15.76 -9.65 -22.51
CA ASP A 962 -14.94 -8.56 -22.01
C ASP A 962 -13.80 -8.36 -23.02
N LEU A 963 -13.98 -7.44 -23.97
CA LEU A 963 -13.15 -7.29 -25.17
C LEU A 963 -12.69 -5.85 -25.34
N ALA A 964 -11.45 -5.65 -25.79
CA ALA A 964 -10.99 -4.37 -26.33
C ALA A 964 -10.80 -4.51 -27.84
N LEU A 965 -11.33 -3.57 -28.62
CA LEU A 965 -11.19 -3.54 -30.07
C LEU A 965 -10.30 -2.37 -30.45
N VAL A 966 -9.11 -2.71 -30.94
CA VAL A 966 -8.00 -1.79 -31.14
C VAL A 966 -7.67 -1.62 -32.61
N ALA A 967 -7.18 -0.45 -32.98
CA ALA A 967 -6.60 -0.21 -34.29
C ALA A 967 -5.12 -0.65 -34.31
N GLY A 968 -4.72 -1.43 -35.32
CA GLY A 968 -3.37 -1.98 -35.43
C GLY A 968 -3.20 -3.35 -34.77
N ASP A 969 -2.02 -3.96 -34.94
CA ASP A 969 -1.69 -5.30 -34.43
C ASP A 969 -0.87 -5.21 -33.12
N PRO A 970 -1.46 -5.52 -31.95
CA PRO A 970 -0.77 -5.46 -30.67
C PRO A 970 0.28 -6.57 -30.46
N LEU A 971 0.29 -7.64 -31.28
CA LEU A 971 1.35 -8.66 -31.25
C LEU A 971 2.59 -8.21 -32.03
N ALA A 972 2.42 -7.32 -33.01
CA ALA A 972 3.53 -6.71 -33.74
C ALA A 972 4.06 -5.45 -33.05
N ASP A 973 3.18 -4.60 -32.52
CA ASP A 973 3.52 -3.40 -31.77
C ASP A 973 2.60 -3.24 -30.56
N VAL A 974 3.14 -3.47 -29.37
CA VAL A 974 2.38 -3.40 -28.11
C VAL A 974 1.68 -2.05 -27.91
N ARG A 975 2.14 -0.96 -28.54
CA ARG A 975 1.49 0.36 -28.47
C ARG A 975 0.08 0.34 -29.06
N ALA A 976 -0.20 -0.54 -30.01
CA ALA A 976 -1.52 -0.70 -30.61
C ALA A 976 -2.59 -1.13 -29.58
N ALA A 977 -2.21 -1.76 -28.47
CA ALA A 977 -3.14 -2.11 -27.40
C ALA A 977 -3.86 -0.88 -26.81
N ALA A 978 -3.24 0.31 -26.86
CA ALA A 978 -3.83 1.55 -26.40
C ALA A 978 -4.77 2.21 -27.43
N ALA A 979 -4.74 1.78 -28.69
CA ALA A 979 -5.49 2.38 -29.80
C ALA A 979 -6.95 1.89 -29.86
N VAL A 980 -7.61 1.84 -28.71
CA VAL A 980 -8.99 1.38 -28.54
C VAL A 980 -9.96 2.30 -29.29
N ARG A 981 -10.96 1.70 -29.93
CA ARG A 981 -12.09 2.40 -30.57
C ARG A 981 -13.43 1.95 -29.99
N LEU A 982 -13.50 0.69 -29.58
CA LEU A 982 -14.66 0.11 -28.91
C LEU A 982 -14.16 -0.81 -27.81
N VAL A 983 -14.85 -0.81 -26.67
CA VAL A 983 -14.63 -1.74 -25.57
C VAL A 983 -15.95 -2.40 -25.20
N MET A 984 -15.91 -3.64 -24.77
CA MET A 984 -17.09 -4.40 -24.36
C MET A 984 -16.86 -4.95 -22.95
N VAL A 985 -17.85 -4.80 -22.06
CA VAL A 985 -17.84 -5.41 -20.71
C VAL A 985 -19.08 -6.28 -20.59
N GLY A 986 -18.89 -7.58 -20.40
CA GLY A 986 -20.01 -8.54 -20.29
C GLY A 986 -21.00 -8.45 -21.45
N GLY A 987 -20.52 -8.24 -22.68
CA GLY A 987 -21.36 -8.14 -23.88
C GLY A 987 -21.96 -6.76 -24.16
N VAL A 988 -21.74 -5.76 -23.29
CA VAL A 988 -22.24 -4.39 -23.48
C VAL A 988 -21.17 -3.55 -24.19
N PRO A 989 -21.39 -3.10 -25.44
CA PRO A 989 -20.41 -2.30 -26.18
C PRO A 989 -20.44 -0.83 -25.76
N HIS A 990 -19.26 -0.23 -25.69
CA HIS A 990 -19.03 1.20 -25.44
C HIS A 990 -18.06 1.73 -26.51
N ARG A 991 -18.49 2.73 -27.29
CA ARG A 991 -17.57 3.48 -28.16
C ARG A 991 -16.80 4.49 -27.33
N VAL A 992 -15.54 4.72 -27.66
CA VAL A 992 -14.71 5.71 -26.94
C VAL A 992 -15.39 7.09 -26.95
N GLU A 993 -15.98 7.46 -28.08
CA GLU A 993 -16.66 8.73 -28.30
C GLU A 993 -17.84 8.92 -27.35
N ASP A 994 -18.60 7.85 -27.06
CA ASP A 994 -19.71 7.88 -26.10
C ASP A 994 -19.20 8.01 -24.65
N LEU A 995 -18.02 7.47 -24.35
CA LEU A 995 -17.37 7.63 -23.04
C LEU A 995 -16.86 9.06 -22.84
N LEU A 996 -16.42 9.74 -23.90
CA LEU A 996 -15.94 11.12 -23.87
C LEU A 996 -17.09 12.14 -23.85
N ALA A 997 -18.21 11.84 -24.51
CA ALA A 997 -19.30 12.78 -24.76
C ALA A 997 -19.79 13.57 -23.52
N PRO A 998 -19.96 12.99 -22.31
CA PRO A 998 -20.41 13.73 -21.13
C PRO A 998 -19.45 14.83 -20.67
N TYR A 999 -18.18 14.80 -21.09
CA TYR A 999 -17.12 15.69 -20.61
C TYR A 999 -16.43 16.50 -21.72
N ARG A 1000 -16.89 16.41 -22.98
CA ARG A 1000 -16.32 17.15 -24.13
C ARG A 1000 -16.62 18.66 -24.14
N ALA A 1001 -17.57 19.14 -23.34
CA ALA A 1001 -17.85 20.57 -23.21
C ALA A 1001 -16.83 21.26 -22.26
N GLU A 1002 -16.24 22.41 -22.67
CA GLU A 1002 -15.29 23.21 -21.89
C GLU A 1002 -15.82 24.63 -21.57
N PRO A 1003 -15.31 25.38 -20.56
CA PRO A 1003 -14.38 25.01 -19.48
C PRO A 1003 -14.99 25.22 -18.06
N VAL A 1004 -14.28 24.77 -17.02
CA VAL A 1004 -14.49 25.23 -15.64
C VAL A 1004 -14.30 26.76 -15.61
N ALA A 1005 -15.29 27.49 -15.10
CA ALA A 1005 -15.27 28.95 -15.07
C ALA A 1005 -13.95 29.49 -14.48
N ALA A 1006 -13.37 30.50 -15.13
CA ALA A 1006 -12.26 31.27 -14.60
C ALA A 1006 -12.65 31.89 -13.24
N ALA A 1007 -11.72 31.82 -12.27
CA ALA A 1007 -11.98 32.23 -10.90
C ALA A 1007 -12.26 33.74 -10.76
N ALA A 1008 -13.18 34.10 -9.87
CA ALA A 1008 -13.13 35.38 -9.19
C ALA A 1008 -11.91 35.43 -8.27
N ALA A 1009 -11.34 36.61 -8.02
CA ALA A 1009 -10.16 36.76 -7.16
C ALA A 1009 -10.42 36.13 -5.77
N PRO A 1010 -9.56 35.21 -5.30
CA PRO A 1010 -9.73 34.59 -3.98
C PRO A 1010 -9.54 35.63 -2.88
N LEU A 1011 -10.29 35.49 -1.79
CA LEU A 1011 -9.98 36.20 -0.54
C LEU A 1011 -8.65 35.68 0.03
N PRO A 1012 -7.89 36.50 0.76
CA PRO A 1012 -6.66 36.04 1.38
C PRO A 1012 -6.90 34.83 2.30
N PRO A 1013 -5.99 33.84 2.30
CA PRO A 1013 -6.11 32.67 3.16
C PRO A 1013 -6.07 33.06 4.64
N ALA A 1014 -6.64 32.22 5.50
CA ALA A 1014 -6.49 32.36 6.95
C ALA A 1014 -5.01 32.21 7.37
N PRO A 1015 -4.58 32.78 8.52
CA PRO A 1015 -3.23 32.55 9.05
C PRO A 1015 -2.88 31.06 9.20
N SER A 1016 -3.87 30.22 9.53
CA SER A 1016 -3.76 28.77 9.61
C SER A 1016 -3.41 28.08 8.29
N ALA A 1017 -3.57 28.75 7.15
CA ALA A 1017 -3.23 28.23 5.83
C ALA A 1017 -1.82 28.65 5.38
N ALA A 1018 -1.10 29.43 6.19
CA ALA A 1018 0.33 29.66 5.99
C ALA A 1018 1.12 28.36 6.20
N ARG A 1019 2.21 28.19 5.45
CA ARG A 1019 3.16 27.08 5.69
C ARG A 1019 3.85 27.32 7.03
N ASP A 1020 3.96 26.26 7.82
CA ASP A 1020 4.64 26.26 9.11
C ASP A 1020 5.71 25.16 9.12
N HIS A 1021 6.98 25.55 9.27
CA HIS A 1021 8.11 24.62 9.32
C HIS A 1021 8.07 23.70 10.55
N GLY A 1022 7.34 24.06 11.60
CA GLY A 1022 7.06 23.15 12.73
C GLY A 1022 6.19 21.95 12.34
N HIS A 1023 5.46 22.07 11.23
CA HIS A 1023 4.65 21.03 10.59
C HIS A 1023 5.18 20.73 9.19
N TRP A 1024 6.49 20.51 9.05
CA TRP A 1024 7.18 20.30 7.77
C TRP A 1024 6.55 19.20 6.89
N TRP A 1025 5.79 18.26 7.47
CA TRP A 1025 5.08 17.21 6.72
C TRP A 1025 3.80 17.70 6.03
N HIS A 1026 3.42 18.97 6.16
CA HIS A 1026 2.41 19.62 5.33
C HIS A 1026 3.02 20.33 4.12
N GLU A 1027 4.35 20.34 3.99
CA GLU A 1027 5.03 20.91 2.83
C GLU A 1027 4.76 20.02 1.61
N PRO A 1028 4.34 20.58 0.46
CA PRO A 1028 4.06 19.81 -0.75
C PRO A 1028 5.20 18.87 -1.13
N GLU A 1029 6.44 19.31 -0.94
CA GLU A 1029 7.66 18.56 -1.17
C GLU A 1029 7.63 17.22 -0.41
N TRP A 1030 7.28 17.23 0.90
CA TRP A 1030 7.16 15.98 1.65
C TRP A 1030 5.95 15.13 1.22
N SER A 1031 4.83 15.74 0.83
CA SER A 1031 3.69 14.96 0.31
C SER A 1031 3.92 14.36 -1.09
N ALA A 1032 4.85 14.90 -1.87
CA ALA A 1032 5.17 14.47 -3.24
C ALA A 1032 6.32 13.43 -3.30
N HIS A 1033 7.35 13.56 -2.47
CA HIS A 1033 8.60 12.78 -2.54
C HIS A 1033 8.54 11.35 -1.98
N VAL A 1034 7.35 10.82 -1.71
CA VAL A 1034 7.22 9.80 -0.66
C VAL A 1034 6.64 8.47 -1.16
N CYS A 1035 6.25 8.34 -2.42
CA CYS A 1035 5.85 7.05 -3.02
C CYS A 1035 6.90 6.47 -3.98
N CYS A 1036 7.32 5.24 -3.69
CA CYS A 1036 7.73 4.13 -4.57
C CYS A 1036 8.72 4.34 -5.74
N GLY A 1037 9.17 5.55 -6.05
CA GLY A 1037 10.09 5.87 -7.15
C GLY A 1037 11.38 6.58 -6.72
N GLU A 1038 11.61 6.78 -5.42
CA GLU A 1038 12.79 7.50 -4.90
C GLU A 1038 13.71 6.66 -4.00
N PHE A 1039 13.54 5.33 -3.93
CA PHE A 1039 14.32 4.43 -3.06
C PHE A 1039 15.57 3.84 -3.72
#